data_AF-A0A1M5MD32-F1
#
_entry.id   AF-A0A1M5MD32-F1
#
_cell.length_a   1.000
_cell.length_b   1.000
_cell.length_c   1.000
_cell.angle_alpha   90.00
_cell.angle_beta   90.00
_cell.angle_gamma   90.00
#
_symmetry.space_group_name_H-M   'P 1'
#
loop_
_entity.id
_entity.type
_entity.pdbx_description
1 polymer ?
#
loop_
_entity_poly.entity_id
_entity_poly.type
_entity_poly.pdbx_seq_one_letter_code
_entity_poly.pdbx_strand_id
1 'polypeptide(L)'
;MRLALIRKAALALTLACALVPAAQAFKADTHIWVGQQVINDLADDGKITVRLNGRSVTLDVPADVRDAILANRSDYLLGNIGPDSAPDLIVGQTIVHPGLEHGWKTNDWLQHLLDNSRANAPAKAYTYGYLGHAAADTFAHTYVNQYSGDIFLLEDREILVEERHIALEGFISKLTPPLTDHTGKVLGPVTSVVKPTNAFGTFARDTLVMNDTVYQQYSSVATGAHLAAFYKLRKGIDSLAQDPRWNQIDAAVLRIIALQFNINLSQANSQKIIDRANVIIPKLQRKEDNVQSAFNDIVNAAGGLDDRVFKGFVSTANRMNTLEHEVVDLSIRIAQANSRLISKSCPPKWLDPLCSAVLSAVEREINEKIYAELRGLNDSAANKRQELINLTVGIRDAAVKGQKLIQIVTNAQIDFAQRMGSNTSPIKAALLGWRNDLDLGMLEYTKATSQMILNSTDPNADALAPMTRWIDCYGKSVIGIPLEVSGCAVMDGAKDFTWAVDRVTKLADELTSVGELFGLPSPSDIEAWKNEQIENLKAELTDQILNHLLSDEVRQLIGLFKTDMTDDALNMYFTKPESRVDKKLISIPDMAARVRAEMYLKNGYFDPDRYAVARNAVTLAKLALLDKAGLTRLAEQAGVGANAPFAATDNVVAGAFASIDGNHQWMALPPKRPNYEGGASYKQPPSYAAPAGFIPWRSDVRSSLFRALFTGPLSPGIDAPALIGFPALLPNDYPYRPCVGRPFPSDENDRTCAYLQVMPSLMQLLGM
;
A
#
# COMPACT_ATOMS: atom_id res chain seq x y z
N MET A 1 -11.77 -25.19 -16.89
CA MET A 1 -11.18 -25.75 -15.65
C MET A 1 -10.31 -24.74 -14.89
N ARG A 2 -9.28 -24.12 -15.51
CA ARG A 2 -8.41 -23.12 -14.84
C ARG A 2 -9.13 -21.89 -14.28
N LEU A 3 -10.09 -21.30 -15.00
CA LEU A 3 -10.89 -20.17 -14.47
C LEU A 3 -11.77 -20.52 -13.26
N ALA A 4 -12.23 -21.78 -13.18
CA ALA A 4 -13.02 -22.27 -12.05
C ALA A 4 -12.12 -22.58 -10.83
N LEU A 5 -10.89 -23.05 -11.05
CA LEU A 5 -9.87 -23.17 -10.01
C LEU A 5 -9.41 -21.80 -9.50
N ILE A 6 -9.21 -20.83 -10.39
CA ILE A 6 -8.83 -19.45 -10.05
C ILE A 6 -9.96 -18.73 -9.30
N ARG A 7 -11.23 -18.92 -9.71
CA ARG A 7 -12.37 -18.41 -8.93
C ARG A 7 -12.48 -19.08 -7.57
N LYS A 8 -12.23 -20.38 -7.45
CA LYS A 8 -12.23 -21.09 -6.16
C LYS A 8 -11.05 -20.66 -5.26
N ALA A 9 -9.87 -20.45 -5.84
CA ALA A 9 -8.69 -19.95 -5.14
C ALA A 9 -8.88 -18.49 -4.71
N ALA A 10 -9.36 -17.61 -5.59
CA ALA A 10 -9.70 -16.23 -5.25
C ALA A 10 -10.82 -16.17 -4.18
N LEU A 11 -11.86 -17.00 -4.28
CA LEU A 11 -12.94 -17.08 -3.29
C LEU A 11 -12.46 -17.62 -1.93
N ALA A 12 -11.54 -18.58 -1.92
CA ALA A 12 -10.88 -19.05 -0.70
C ALA A 12 -9.89 -18.02 -0.13
N LEU A 13 -9.19 -17.25 -0.98
CA LEU A 13 -8.46 -16.02 -0.62
C LEU A 13 -9.38 -14.97 0.06
N THR A 14 -10.63 -14.89 -0.42
CA THR A 14 -11.65 -13.91 0.00
C THR A 14 -12.20 -14.22 1.36
N LEU A 15 -12.48 -15.50 1.59
CA LEU A 15 -12.82 -15.97 2.91
C LEU A 15 -11.60 -15.73 3.82
N ALA A 16 -10.40 -16.22 3.47
CA ALA A 16 -9.18 -16.12 4.27
C ALA A 16 -8.88 -14.78 4.94
N CYS A 17 -8.84 -13.69 4.17
CA CYS A 17 -8.46 -12.38 4.71
C CYS A 17 -9.63 -11.60 5.33
N ALA A 18 -10.88 -12.00 5.09
CA ALA A 18 -12.08 -11.33 5.63
C ALA A 18 -12.67 -12.04 6.85
N LEU A 19 -12.10 -13.19 7.21
CA LEU A 19 -12.69 -14.16 8.11
C LEU A 19 -11.75 -14.52 9.25
N VAL A 20 -10.88 -13.61 9.67
CA VAL A 20 -10.18 -13.82 10.94
C VAL A 20 -10.99 -13.23 12.08
N PRO A 21 -11.03 -13.90 13.23
CA PRO A 21 -11.58 -13.36 14.46
C PRO A 21 -10.46 -13.00 15.40
N ALA A 22 -10.62 -11.87 16.05
CA ALA A 22 -9.58 -11.22 16.84
C ALA A 22 -10.15 -10.87 18.19
N ALA A 23 -9.65 -11.41 19.29
CA ALA A 23 -10.00 -10.81 20.57
C ALA A 23 -9.42 -9.42 20.62
N GLN A 24 -10.30 -8.45 20.68
CA GLN A 24 -9.92 -7.06 20.73
C GLN A 24 -9.78 -6.53 22.16
N ALA A 25 -9.96 -7.25 23.26
CA ALA A 25 -10.17 -6.72 24.64
C ALA A 25 -11.27 -5.64 24.83
N PHE A 26 -11.32 -4.63 23.98
CA PHE A 26 -12.47 -3.80 23.64
C PHE A 26 -12.82 -3.98 22.18
N LYS A 27 -14.10 -4.21 21.86
CA LYS A 27 -14.49 -4.20 20.44
C LYS A 27 -14.27 -2.81 19.82
N ALA A 28 -14.15 -2.76 18.50
CA ALA A 28 -13.83 -1.55 17.72
C ALA A 28 -14.68 -0.31 18.07
N ASP A 29 -15.96 -0.47 18.40
CA ASP A 29 -16.83 0.62 18.82
C ASP A 29 -16.42 1.24 20.17
N THR A 30 -15.97 0.41 21.11
CA THR A 30 -15.49 0.82 22.43
C THR A 30 -14.16 1.55 22.31
N HIS A 31 -13.26 1.07 21.44
CA HIS A 31 -12.04 1.79 21.08
C HIS A 31 -12.32 3.16 20.47
N ILE A 32 -13.24 3.23 19.50
CA ILE A 32 -13.64 4.49 18.87
C ILE A 32 -14.30 5.41 19.90
N TRP A 33 -15.09 4.87 20.83
CA TRP A 33 -15.64 5.65 21.93
C TRP A 33 -14.54 6.24 22.83
N VAL A 34 -13.51 5.46 23.18
CA VAL A 34 -12.33 5.96 23.92
C VAL A 34 -11.65 7.10 23.15
N GLY A 35 -11.40 6.90 21.85
CA GLY A 35 -10.83 7.93 20.98
C GLY A 35 -11.69 9.19 20.91
N GLN A 36 -13.02 9.03 20.83
CA GLN A 36 -13.95 10.15 20.81
C GLN A 36 -13.91 10.96 22.12
N GLN A 37 -13.68 10.32 23.28
CA GLN A 37 -13.48 11.05 24.53
C GLN A 37 -12.23 11.93 24.51
N VAL A 38 -11.16 11.48 23.83
CA VAL A 38 -9.96 12.30 23.65
C VAL A 38 -10.23 13.48 22.70
N ILE A 39 -10.92 13.24 21.58
CA ILE A 39 -11.32 14.32 20.65
C ILE A 39 -12.17 15.37 21.38
N ASN A 40 -13.10 14.93 22.24
CA ASN A 40 -13.98 15.83 22.96
C ASN A 40 -13.20 16.75 23.91
N ASP A 41 -12.24 16.20 24.65
CA ASP A 41 -11.37 16.96 25.56
C ASP A 41 -10.51 17.99 24.81
N LEU A 42 -9.93 17.58 23.67
CA LEU A 42 -9.16 18.49 22.80
C LEU A 42 -10.02 19.58 22.16
N ALA A 43 -11.30 19.31 21.90
CA ALA A 43 -12.17 20.25 21.19
C ALA A 43 -12.54 21.48 22.03
N ASP A 44 -12.46 21.38 23.36
CA ASP A 44 -12.83 22.47 24.26
C ASP A 44 -11.77 23.58 24.26
N ASP A 45 -10.50 23.26 24.49
CA ASP A 45 -9.41 24.23 24.62
C ASP A 45 -8.07 23.77 24.02
N GLY A 46 -8.06 22.63 23.33
CA GLY A 46 -6.85 22.05 22.76
C GLY A 46 -5.94 21.35 23.76
N LYS A 47 -6.39 21.11 24.99
CA LYS A 47 -5.64 20.45 26.06
C LYS A 47 -6.28 19.11 26.42
N ILE A 48 -5.63 18.37 27.30
CA ILE A 48 -6.24 17.19 27.94
C ILE A 48 -6.43 17.42 29.43
N THR A 49 -7.51 16.88 29.97
CA THR A 49 -7.83 16.89 31.40
C THR A 49 -7.87 15.46 31.95
N VAL A 50 -7.05 15.23 32.98
CA VAL A 50 -6.97 13.95 33.73
C VAL A 50 -7.26 14.17 35.21
N ARG A 51 -7.73 13.12 35.91
CA ARG A 51 -7.88 13.16 37.37
C ARG A 51 -6.62 12.62 38.04
N LEU A 52 -5.99 13.44 38.87
CA LEU A 52 -4.80 13.11 39.65
C LEU A 52 -5.14 13.26 41.15
N ASN A 53 -5.20 12.14 41.87
CA ASN A 53 -5.69 12.09 43.27
C ASN A 53 -7.08 12.74 43.42
N GLY A 54 -7.97 12.47 42.46
CA GLY A 54 -9.33 13.05 42.43
C GLY A 54 -9.41 14.51 41.98
N ARG A 55 -8.27 15.21 41.84
CA ARG A 55 -8.21 16.59 41.34
C ARG A 55 -8.08 16.61 39.82
N SER A 56 -8.87 17.43 39.12
CA SER A 56 -8.67 17.66 37.69
C SER A 56 -7.37 18.44 37.43
N VAL A 57 -6.56 17.93 36.51
CA VAL A 57 -5.32 18.55 36.04
C VAL A 57 -5.38 18.65 34.53
N THR A 58 -5.15 19.86 34.01
CA THR A 58 -5.15 20.14 32.57
C THR A 58 -3.71 20.26 32.09
N LEU A 59 -3.39 19.61 30.97
CA LEU A 59 -2.04 19.50 30.42
C LEU A 59 -2.06 19.88 28.94
N ASP A 60 -1.07 20.67 28.49
CA ASP A 60 -0.99 21.01 27.07
C ASP A 60 -0.50 19.81 26.25
N VAL A 61 -1.16 19.63 25.11
CA VAL A 61 -0.75 18.72 24.04
C VAL A 61 0.07 19.50 23.02
N PRO A 62 1.13 18.91 22.42
CA PRO A 62 1.86 19.54 21.32
C PRO A 62 0.91 20.02 20.23
N ALA A 63 1.09 21.27 19.78
CA ALA A 63 0.15 21.91 18.85
C ALA A 63 0.00 21.12 17.55
N ASP A 64 1.08 20.57 17.02
CA ASP A 64 1.07 19.76 15.80
C ASP A 64 0.33 18.42 15.96
N VAL A 65 0.34 17.83 17.16
CA VAL A 65 -0.44 16.62 17.50
C VAL A 65 -1.92 16.98 17.62
N ARG A 66 -2.26 18.01 18.40
CA ARG A 66 -3.62 18.51 18.57
C ARG A 66 -4.25 18.85 17.21
N ASP A 67 -3.55 19.65 16.40
CA ASP A 67 -4.07 20.13 15.12
C ASP A 67 -4.25 18.97 14.12
N ALA A 68 -3.31 18.01 14.11
CA ALA A 68 -3.45 16.80 13.30
C ALA A 68 -4.71 16.00 13.67
N ILE A 69 -4.95 15.76 14.97
CA ILE A 69 -6.12 15.00 15.46
C ILE A 69 -7.42 15.74 15.15
N LEU A 70 -7.51 17.03 15.48
CA LEU A 70 -8.75 17.80 15.29
C LEU A 70 -9.11 18.01 13.83
N ALA A 71 -8.11 18.12 12.93
CA ALA A 71 -8.33 18.22 11.49
C ALA A 71 -8.61 16.86 10.82
N ASN A 72 -8.12 15.75 11.38
CA ASN A 72 -8.21 14.40 10.81
C ASN A 72 -8.85 13.41 11.78
N ARG A 73 -10.00 13.79 12.35
CA ARG A 73 -10.70 13.02 13.40
C ARG A 73 -10.99 11.58 12.97
N SER A 74 -11.39 11.37 11.71
CA SER A 74 -11.68 10.04 11.18
C SER A 74 -10.43 9.15 11.20
N ASP A 75 -9.27 9.69 10.79
CA ASP A 75 -8.01 8.95 10.81
C ASP A 75 -7.54 8.65 12.25
N TYR A 76 -7.72 9.59 13.19
CA TYR A 76 -7.46 9.32 14.62
C TYR A 76 -8.37 8.22 15.19
N LEU A 77 -9.65 8.20 14.84
CA LEU A 77 -10.58 7.15 15.29
C LEU A 77 -10.29 5.80 14.63
N LEU A 78 -9.87 5.76 13.35
CA LEU A 78 -9.33 4.54 12.73
C LEU A 78 -8.08 4.05 13.46
N GLY A 79 -7.21 4.98 13.85
CA GLY A 79 -6.06 4.67 14.69
C GLY A 79 -6.46 4.01 16.00
N ASN A 80 -7.56 4.42 16.64
CA ASN A 80 -8.01 3.80 17.89
C ASN A 80 -8.49 2.36 17.70
N ILE A 81 -8.89 1.96 16.49
CA ILE A 81 -9.09 0.54 16.16
C ILE A 81 -7.72 -0.16 16.02
N GLY A 82 -6.73 0.52 15.44
CA GLY A 82 -5.34 0.13 15.55
C GLY A 82 -4.99 -1.17 14.82
N PRO A 83 -4.18 -2.06 15.42
CA PRO A 83 -3.75 -3.33 14.83
C PRO A 83 -4.92 -4.23 14.46
N ASP A 84 -6.05 -4.10 15.16
CA ASP A 84 -7.26 -4.84 14.85
C ASP A 84 -7.84 -4.54 13.46
N SER A 85 -7.41 -3.48 12.80
CA SER A 85 -7.90 -3.15 11.46
C SER A 85 -6.80 -3.13 10.42
N ALA A 86 -5.61 -2.67 10.79
CA ALA A 86 -4.56 -2.34 9.85
C ALA A 86 -3.17 -2.82 10.34
N PRO A 87 -2.37 -3.43 9.43
CA PRO A 87 -2.63 -3.59 8.00
C PRO A 87 -3.74 -4.60 7.69
N ASP A 88 -3.90 -5.59 8.57
CA ASP A 88 -5.05 -6.48 8.65
C ASP A 88 -5.13 -7.11 10.04
N LEU A 89 -6.27 -7.74 10.28
CA LEU A 89 -6.63 -8.36 11.54
C LEU A 89 -5.67 -9.48 11.98
N ILE A 90 -5.18 -10.28 11.03
CA ILE A 90 -4.41 -11.49 11.29
C ILE A 90 -3.06 -11.10 11.88
N VAL A 91 -2.39 -10.18 11.20
CA VAL A 91 -1.10 -9.65 11.62
C VAL A 91 -1.24 -8.81 12.88
N GLY A 92 -2.31 -8.01 13.00
CA GLY A 92 -2.61 -7.28 14.23
C GLY A 92 -2.58 -8.18 15.45
N GLN A 93 -3.34 -9.26 15.41
CA GLN A 93 -3.59 -10.16 16.54
C GLN A 93 -2.50 -11.17 16.80
N THR A 94 -1.75 -11.60 15.77
CA THR A 94 -0.75 -12.66 15.93
C THR A 94 0.69 -12.12 15.95
N ILE A 95 0.91 -10.87 15.56
CA ILE A 95 2.25 -10.27 15.46
C ILE A 95 2.35 -8.99 16.26
N VAL A 96 1.41 -8.05 16.08
CA VAL A 96 1.52 -6.72 16.70
C VAL A 96 1.11 -6.74 18.18
N HIS A 97 -0.01 -7.39 18.51
CA HIS A 97 -0.52 -7.52 19.88
C HIS A 97 0.41 -8.32 20.81
N PRO A 98 0.81 -9.56 20.45
CA PRO A 98 1.65 -10.38 21.32
C PRO A 98 3.14 -10.00 21.21
N GLY A 99 3.55 -9.43 20.08
CA GLY A 99 4.96 -9.30 19.71
C GLY A 99 5.59 -10.64 19.32
N LEU A 100 6.68 -10.60 18.55
CA LEU A 100 7.40 -11.80 18.11
C LEU A 100 8.47 -12.20 19.12
N GLU A 101 8.63 -13.48 19.42
CA GLU A 101 9.69 -13.98 20.33
C GLU A 101 11.08 -13.47 19.90
N HIS A 102 11.39 -13.57 18.61
CA HIS A 102 12.65 -13.17 17.97
C HIS A 102 12.47 -12.04 16.95
N GLY A 103 11.69 -11.02 17.29
CA GLY A 103 11.45 -9.88 16.42
C GLY A 103 10.87 -8.69 17.17
N TRP A 104 10.12 -7.87 16.45
CA TRP A 104 9.46 -6.70 16.99
C TRP A 104 8.40 -7.06 18.02
N LYS A 105 8.45 -6.34 19.14
CA LYS A 105 7.44 -6.30 20.19
C LYS A 105 6.45 -5.18 19.91
N THR A 106 5.33 -5.11 20.65
CA THR A 106 4.32 -4.05 20.44
C THR A 106 4.94 -2.65 20.52
N ASN A 107 5.83 -2.39 21.48
CA ASN A 107 6.53 -1.11 21.60
C ASN A 107 7.32 -0.73 20.33
N ASP A 108 7.90 -1.71 19.63
CA ASP A 108 8.66 -1.44 18.40
C ASP A 108 7.73 -1.01 17.27
N TRP A 109 6.55 -1.62 17.15
CA TRP A 109 5.50 -1.20 16.21
C TRP A 109 4.99 0.22 16.49
N LEU A 110 4.74 0.55 17.76
CA LEU A 110 4.30 1.88 18.16
C LEU A 110 5.37 2.94 17.85
N GLN A 111 6.63 2.64 18.14
CA GLN A 111 7.74 3.54 17.84
C GLN A 111 7.94 3.73 16.33
N HIS A 112 7.85 2.64 15.56
CA HIS A 112 7.91 2.70 14.09
C HIS A 112 6.83 3.61 13.50
N LEU A 113 5.59 3.52 13.99
CA LEU A 113 4.51 4.40 13.56
C LEU A 113 4.76 5.87 13.93
N LEU A 114 5.26 6.15 15.13
CA LEU A 114 5.65 7.52 15.55
C LEU A 114 6.73 8.10 14.65
N ASP A 115 7.72 7.30 14.27
CA ASP A 115 8.84 7.76 13.44
C ASP A 115 8.41 8.05 12.00
N ASN A 116 7.50 7.25 11.45
CA ASN A 116 7.04 7.39 10.06
C ASN A 116 5.90 8.40 9.85
N SER A 117 5.24 8.86 10.93
CA SER A 117 4.09 9.78 10.83
C SER A 117 4.43 11.27 11.01
N ARG A 118 5.64 11.62 11.47
CA ARG A 118 6.00 12.97 11.96
C ARG A 118 5.65 14.13 11.00
N ALA A 119 5.82 13.92 9.70
CA ALA A 119 5.66 14.94 8.66
C ALA A 119 4.28 14.94 7.96
N ASN A 120 3.38 14.02 8.32
CA ASN A 120 2.09 13.84 7.64
C ASN A 120 0.95 13.92 8.66
N ALA A 121 0.10 14.94 8.59
CA ALA A 121 -0.92 15.20 9.60
C ALA A 121 -2.00 14.09 9.71
N PRO A 122 -2.61 13.59 8.62
CA PRO A 122 -3.47 12.39 8.69
C PRO A 122 -2.77 11.17 9.29
N ALA A 123 -1.52 10.90 8.88
CA ALA A 123 -0.75 9.78 9.43
C ALA A 123 -0.48 9.96 10.93
N LYS A 124 -0.16 11.19 11.36
CA LYS A 124 0.07 11.52 12.77
C LYS A 124 -1.20 11.33 13.58
N ALA A 125 -2.35 11.79 13.08
CA ALA A 125 -3.64 11.54 13.72
C ALA A 125 -3.89 10.03 13.89
N TYR A 126 -3.72 9.25 12.81
CA TYR A 126 -3.84 7.79 12.87
C TYR A 126 -2.87 7.16 13.88
N THR A 127 -1.59 7.53 13.86
CA THR A 127 -0.58 6.99 14.78
C THR A 127 -0.92 7.29 16.24
N TYR A 128 -1.31 8.51 16.60
CA TYR A 128 -1.72 8.80 17.98
C TYR A 128 -3.01 8.08 18.37
N GLY A 129 -3.89 7.81 17.42
CA GLY A 129 -5.01 6.90 17.62
C GLY A 129 -4.54 5.47 17.93
N TYR A 130 -3.53 4.97 17.21
CA TYR A 130 -2.93 3.64 17.41
C TYR A 130 -2.28 3.49 18.78
N LEU A 131 -1.67 4.56 19.30
CA LEU A 131 -1.23 4.61 20.69
C LEU A 131 -2.42 4.60 21.67
N GLY A 132 -3.53 5.25 21.31
CA GLY A 132 -4.79 5.21 22.05
C GLY A 132 -5.41 3.81 22.12
N HIS A 133 -5.28 3.02 21.04
CA HIS A 133 -5.64 1.60 21.03
C HIS A 133 -4.82 0.82 22.08
N ALA A 134 -3.48 0.87 21.98
CA ALA A 134 -2.59 0.18 22.93
C ALA A 134 -2.81 0.62 24.39
N ALA A 135 -3.14 1.90 24.60
CA ALA A 135 -3.50 2.44 25.89
C ALA A 135 -4.79 1.82 26.46
N ALA A 136 -5.81 1.62 25.63
CA ALA A 136 -7.05 0.98 26.04
C ALA A 136 -6.83 -0.49 26.40
N ASP A 137 -6.10 -1.20 25.53
CA ASP A 137 -5.83 -2.64 25.65
C ASP A 137 -4.97 -3.01 26.84
N THR A 138 -4.13 -2.08 27.31
CA THR A 138 -3.42 -2.23 28.59
C THR A 138 -4.37 -2.58 29.74
N PHE A 139 -5.52 -1.90 29.84
CA PHE A 139 -6.48 -2.17 30.91
C PHE A 139 -7.53 -3.20 30.50
N ALA A 140 -7.95 -3.19 29.23
CA ALA A 140 -8.98 -4.09 28.74
C ALA A 140 -8.49 -5.54 28.75
N HIS A 141 -7.28 -5.87 28.24
CA HIS A 141 -6.78 -7.25 28.30
C HIS A 141 -6.51 -7.69 29.73
N THR A 142 -6.11 -6.79 30.62
CA THR A 142 -6.02 -7.15 32.05
C THR A 142 -7.36 -7.64 32.59
N TYR A 143 -8.44 -6.94 32.27
CA TYR A 143 -9.79 -7.30 32.69
C TYR A 143 -10.28 -8.58 31.99
N VAL A 144 -10.13 -8.65 30.67
CA VAL A 144 -10.64 -9.76 29.85
C VAL A 144 -9.88 -11.06 30.16
N ASN A 145 -8.55 -11.03 30.25
CA ASN A 145 -7.73 -12.20 30.59
C ASN A 145 -8.02 -12.73 32.00
N GLN A 146 -8.45 -11.85 32.92
CA GLN A 146 -8.83 -12.26 34.27
C GLN A 146 -10.10 -13.12 34.25
N TYR A 147 -11.02 -12.85 33.32
CA TYR A 147 -12.26 -13.61 33.18
C TYR A 147 -12.09 -14.84 32.30
N SER A 148 -11.41 -14.71 31.17
CA SER A 148 -11.22 -15.80 30.20
C SER A 148 -10.27 -16.88 30.72
N GLY A 149 -9.34 -16.50 31.59
CA GLY A 149 -8.36 -17.37 32.23
C GLY A 149 -7.00 -17.43 31.52
N ASP A 150 -6.89 -16.93 30.30
CA ASP A 150 -5.64 -16.90 29.53
C ASP A 150 -5.56 -15.67 28.61
N ILE A 151 -4.47 -15.53 27.86
CA ILE A 151 -4.35 -14.56 26.76
C ILE A 151 -4.98 -15.13 25.49
N PHE A 152 -5.26 -14.26 24.53
CA PHE A 152 -5.65 -14.70 23.20
C PHE A 152 -4.47 -15.34 22.47
N LEU A 153 -4.60 -16.60 22.06
CA LEU A 153 -3.54 -17.34 21.37
C LEU A 153 -4.11 -18.37 20.39
N LEU A 154 -4.26 -17.96 19.13
CA LEU A 154 -4.82 -18.82 18.06
C LEU A 154 -3.99 -20.09 17.75
N GLU A 155 -2.73 -20.16 18.19
CA GLU A 155 -1.81 -21.24 17.82
C GLU A 155 -1.84 -22.45 18.77
N ASP A 156 -2.53 -22.36 19.91
CA ASP A 156 -2.46 -23.40 20.96
C ASP A 156 -3.45 -24.57 20.79
N ARG A 157 -4.16 -24.60 19.64
CA ARG A 157 -5.11 -25.66 19.21
C ARG A 157 -6.38 -25.76 20.05
N GLU A 158 -6.64 -24.78 20.89
CA GLU A 158 -7.82 -24.57 21.70
C GLU A 158 -8.40 -23.18 21.35
N ILE A 159 -9.71 -22.97 21.52
CA ILE A 159 -10.34 -21.70 21.12
C ILE A 159 -11.37 -21.16 22.13
N LEU A 160 -11.58 -21.81 23.26
CA LEU A 160 -12.57 -21.40 24.26
C LEU A 160 -12.14 -20.11 24.96
N VAL A 161 -10.84 -19.91 25.18
CA VAL A 161 -10.34 -18.63 25.72
C VAL A 161 -10.66 -17.51 24.72
N GLU A 162 -10.41 -17.75 23.46
CA GLU A 162 -10.67 -16.86 22.33
C GLU A 162 -12.17 -16.57 22.20
N GLU A 163 -13.01 -17.60 22.32
CA GLU A 163 -14.47 -17.46 22.36
C GLU A 163 -14.92 -16.63 23.57
N ARG A 164 -14.34 -16.84 24.77
CA ARG A 164 -14.64 -16.08 25.98
C ARG A 164 -14.22 -14.61 25.86
N HIS A 165 -13.10 -14.32 25.22
CA HIS A 165 -12.67 -12.96 24.91
C HIS A 165 -13.69 -12.25 24.04
N ILE A 166 -13.96 -12.81 22.85
CA ILE A 166 -14.88 -12.22 21.87
C ILE A 166 -16.28 -12.07 22.49
N ALA A 167 -16.72 -13.04 23.31
CA ALA A 167 -17.98 -12.94 24.01
C ALA A 167 -18.00 -11.80 25.02
N LEU A 168 -17.01 -11.70 25.91
CA LEU A 168 -16.96 -10.63 26.91
C LEU A 168 -16.87 -9.25 26.25
N GLU A 169 -16.03 -9.10 25.24
CA GLU A 169 -15.86 -7.88 24.46
C GLU A 169 -17.13 -7.47 23.72
N GLY A 170 -17.79 -8.41 23.06
CA GLY A 170 -19.07 -8.18 22.40
C GLY A 170 -20.16 -7.74 23.39
N PHE A 171 -20.12 -8.25 24.63
CA PHE A 171 -21.03 -7.82 25.68
C PHE A 171 -20.70 -6.40 26.19
N ILE A 172 -19.43 -6.06 26.39
CA ILE A 172 -18.97 -4.71 26.75
C ILE A 172 -19.41 -3.70 25.66
N SER A 173 -19.16 -4.04 24.40
CA SER A 173 -19.53 -3.24 23.22
C SER A 173 -20.99 -2.82 23.23
N LYS A 174 -21.92 -3.74 23.47
CA LYS A 174 -23.36 -3.44 23.57
C LYS A 174 -23.74 -2.45 24.65
N LEU A 175 -22.91 -2.34 25.68
CA LEU A 175 -23.10 -1.46 26.82
C LEU A 175 -22.27 -0.18 26.69
N THR A 176 -21.58 0.03 25.56
CA THR A 176 -20.81 1.24 25.29
C THR A 176 -21.73 2.43 25.08
N PRO A 177 -21.50 3.56 25.77
CA PRO A 177 -22.30 4.77 25.55
C PRO A 177 -22.25 5.23 24.09
N PRO A 178 -23.32 5.88 23.59
CA PRO A 178 -23.34 6.40 22.22
C PRO A 178 -22.22 7.43 22.01
N LEU A 179 -21.71 7.52 20.78
CA LEU A 179 -20.75 8.55 20.42
C LEU A 179 -21.40 9.94 20.49
N THR A 180 -20.78 10.84 21.25
CA THR A 180 -21.17 12.25 21.33
C THR A 180 -19.99 13.15 21.03
N ASP A 181 -20.26 14.35 20.52
CA ASP A 181 -19.26 15.42 20.52
C ASP A 181 -19.09 16.06 21.91
N HIS A 182 -18.16 17.02 22.01
CA HIS A 182 -17.88 17.79 23.23
C HIS A 182 -19.09 18.56 23.79
N THR A 183 -20.13 18.81 22.98
CA THR A 183 -21.38 19.46 23.44
C THR A 183 -22.41 18.46 23.96
N GLY A 184 -22.11 17.16 23.89
CA GLY A 184 -23.03 16.07 24.24
C GLY A 184 -24.00 15.69 23.12
N LYS A 185 -23.85 16.24 21.90
CA LYS A 185 -24.70 15.88 20.77
C LYS A 185 -24.29 14.50 20.24
N VAL A 186 -25.27 13.60 20.09
CA VAL A 186 -25.07 12.27 19.51
C VAL A 186 -24.65 12.39 18.04
N LEU A 187 -23.56 11.70 17.69
CA LEU A 187 -22.95 11.74 16.36
C LEU A 187 -23.52 10.70 15.38
N GLY A 188 -24.24 9.70 15.90
CA GLY A 188 -24.77 8.58 15.15
C GLY A 188 -23.92 7.31 15.31
N PRO A 189 -24.19 6.25 14.51
CA PRO A 189 -23.43 5.02 14.57
C PRO A 189 -21.99 5.22 14.10
N VAL A 190 -21.07 4.38 14.58
CA VAL A 190 -19.64 4.38 14.25
C VAL A 190 -19.38 4.48 12.75
N THR A 191 -20.08 3.67 11.95
CA THR A 191 -19.95 3.60 10.47
C THR A 191 -20.31 4.91 9.76
N SER A 192 -21.04 5.81 10.41
CA SER A 192 -21.37 7.14 9.88
C SER A 192 -20.29 8.18 10.17
N VAL A 193 -19.53 8.01 11.25
CA VAL A 193 -18.54 8.96 11.77
C VAL A 193 -17.12 8.64 11.26
N VAL A 194 -16.81 7.35 11.12
CA VAL A 194 -15.47 6.86 10.80
C VAL A 194 -15.45 6.24 9.40
N LYS A 195 -14.54 6.70 8.54
CA LYS A 195 -14.41 6.20 7.16
C LYS A 195 -12.93 6.11 6.75
N PRO A 196 -12.45 4.96 6.24
CA PRO A 196 -11.11 4.83 5.70
C PRO A 196 -10.85 5.81 4.56
N THR A 197 -9.88 6.72 4.76
CA THR A 197 -9.47 7.70 3.75
C THR A 197 -8.37 7.15 2.85
N ASN A 198 -8.12 7.79 1.71
CA ASN A 198 -6.97 7.43 0.87
C ASN A 198 -5.64 7.80 1.54
N ALA A 199 -5.62 8.84 2.39
CA ALA A 199 -4.43 9.23 3.14
C ALA A 199 -4.06 8.13 4.16
N PHE A 200 -5.06 7.64 4.91
CA PHE A 200 -4.92 6.47 5.78
C PHE A 200 -4.44 5.24 4.99
N GLY A 201 -5.14 4.85 3.92
CA GLY A 201 -4.79 3.64 3.17
C GLY A 201 -3.39 3.70 2.56
N THR A 202 -2.96 4.88 2.10
CA THR A 202 -1.58 5.10 1.62
C THR A 202 -0.58 4.91 2.75
N PHE A 203 -0.81 5.54 3.90
CA PHE A 203 0.09 5.47 5.05
C PHE A 203 0.20 4.04 5.60
N ALA A 204 -0.94 3.35 5.79
CA ALA A 204 -0.98 1.97 6.27
C ALA A 204 -0.27 1.03 5.29
N ARG A 205 -0.54 1.14 3.98
CA ARG A 205 0.18 0.37 2.96
C ARG A 205 1.68 0.62 3.03
N ASP A 206 2.13 1.86 3.01
CA ASP A 206 3.56 2.19 2.89
C ASP A 206 4.34 1.86 4.16
N THR A 207 3.70 2.02 5.32
CA THR A 207 4.35 1.89 6.63
C THR A 207 4.25 0.48 7.21
N LEU A 208 3.11 -0.20 7.01
CA LEU A 208 2.79 -1.49 7.64
C LEU A 208 2.76 -2.65 6.65
N VAL A 209 2.96 -2.43 5.35
CA VAL A 209 3.03 -3.53 4.34
C VAL A 209 4.26 -3.38 3.46
N MET A 210 4.43 -2.22 2.80
CA MET A 210 5.45 -2.00 1.78
C MET A 210 6.79 -1.49 2.33
N ASN A 211 7.04 -1.72 3.63
CA ASN A 211 8.25 -1.29 4.33
C ASN A 211 9.25 -2.44 4.48
N ASP A 212 10.51 -2.19 4.14
CA ASP A 212 11.58 -3.20 4.14
C ASP A 212 11.80 -3.83 5.53
N THR A 213 11.69 -3.06 6.62
CA THR A 213 11.87 -3.55 7.99
C THR A 213 10.68 -4.37 8.46
N VAL A 214 9.47 -3.93 8.10
CA VAL A 214 8.22 -4.64 8.42
C VAL A 214 8.14 -5.98 7.68
N TYR A 215 8.58 -6.01 6.42
CA TYR A 215 8.72 -7.25 5.66
C TYR A 215 9.56 -8.31 6.41
N GLN A 216 10.67 -7.92 7.04
CA GLN A 216 11.49 -8.87 7.81
C GLN A 216 10.70 -9.50 8.96
N GLN A 217 9.88 -8.71 9.66
CA GLN A 217 9.05 -9.22 10.76
C GLN A 217 8.03 -10.22 10.23
N TYR A 218 7.29 -9.86 9.19
CA TYR A 218 6.27 -10.73 8.61
C TYR A 218 6.83 -12.00 7.96
N SER A 219 8.02 -11.92 7.37
CA SER A 219 8.67 -13.08 6.75
C SER A 219 9.16 -14.12 7.76
N SER A 220 9.24 -13.75 9.05
CA SER A 220 9.74 -14.63 10.11
C SER A 220 8.68 -15.57 10.70
N VAL A 221 7.39 -15.35 10.39
CA VAL A 221 6.27 -16.12 10.93
C VAL A 221 5.22 -16.42 9.87
N ALA A 222 4.52 -17.55 10.01
CA ALA A 222 3.56 -18.02 9.01
C ALA A 222 2.35 -17.08 8.87
N THR A 223 1.87 -16.48 9.97
CA THR A 223 0.70 -15.59 9.98
C THR A 223 0.94 -14.23 9.32
N GLY A 224 2.19 -13.85 9.06
CA GLY A 224 2.55 -12.64 8.31
C GLY A 224 2.92 -12.90 6.84
N ALA A 225 3.02 -14.17 6.44
CA ALA A 225 3.59 -14.55 5.14
C ALA A 225 2.83 -13.92 3.96
N HIS A 226 1.50 -13.77 4.04
CA HIS A 226 0.70 -13.16 2.96
C HIS A 226 1.09 -11.70 2.70
N LEU A 227 1.29 -10.88 3.73
CA LEU A 227 1.76 -9.50 3.56
C LEU A 227 3.21 -9.44 3.07
N ALA A 228 4.06 -10.36 3.55
CA ALA A 228 5.43 -10.48 3.08
C ALA A 228 5.48 -10.85 1.58
N ALA A 229 4.57 -11.70 1.11
CA ALA A 229 4.45 -12.07 -0.30
C ALA A 229 4.01 -10.89 -1.18
N PHE A 230 3.09 -10.04 -0.72
CA PHE A 230 2.74 -8.80 -1.42
C PHE A 230 3.94 -7.87 -1.60
N TYR A 231 4.71 -7.67 -0.53
CA TYR A 231 5.94 -6.89 -0.59
C TYR A 231 6.96 -7.50 -1.57
N LYS A 232 7.19 -8.82 -1.49
CA LYS A 232 8.13 -9.54 -2.37
C LYS A 232 7.71 -9.45 -3.83
N LEU A 233 6.41 -9.60 -4.12
CA LEU A 233 5.85 -9.41 -5.45
C LEU A 233 6.12 -8.00 -5.95
N ARG A 234 5.84 -6.97 -5.15
CA ARG A 234 6.10 -5.57 -5.51
C ARG A 234 7.57 -5.32 -5.83
N LYS A 235 8.50 -5.76 -4.97
CA LYS A 235 9.95 -5.65 -5.21
C LYS A 235 10.41 -6.47 -6.41
N GLY A 236 9.79 -7.63 -6.63
CA GLY A 236 9.97 -8.44 -7.82
C GLY A 236 9.63 -7.64 -9.06
N ILE A 237 8.45 -7.02 -9.13
CA ILE A 237 8.03 -6.16 -10.25
C ILE A 237 8.99 -4.98 -10.42
N ASP A 238 9.39 -4.30 -9.34
CA ASP A 238 10.37 -3.19 -9.41
C ASP A 238 11.71 -3.67 -9.98
N SER A 239 12.20 -4.84 -9.56
CA SER A 239 13.45 -5.44 -10.04
C SER A 239 13.34 -5.84 -11.51
N LEU A 240 12.22 -6.47 -11.89
CA LEU A 240 11.92 -6.82 -13.28
C LEU A 240 11.88 -5.55 -14.13
N ALA A 241 11.21 -4.48 -13.69
CA ALA A 241 11.13 -3.22 -14.42
C ALA A 241 12.50 -2.52 -14.59
N GLN A 242 13.47 -2.83 -13.75
CA GLN A 242 14.83 -2.32 -13.82
C GLN A 242 15.80 -3.23 -14.58
N ASP A 243 15.33 -4.39 -15.08
CA ASP A 243 16.18 -5.33 -15.79
C ASP A 243 16.73 -4.71 -17.11
N PRO A 244 18.06 -4.64 -17.29
CA PRO A 244 18.67 -4.03 -18.46
C PRO A 244 18.35 -4.77 -19.77
N ARG A 245 17.85 -6.01 -19.72
CA ARG A 245 17.37 -6.75 -20.90
C ARG A 245 16.20 -6.04 -21.60
N TRP A 246 15.38 -5.27 -20.88
CA TRP A 246 14.32 -4.48 -21.51
C TRP A 246 14.87 -3.44 -22.46
N ASN A 247 15.96 -2.76 -22.09
CA ASN A 247 16.60 -1.80 -22.97
C ASN A 247 17.12 -2.46 -24.26
N GLN A 248 17.58 -3.72 -24.18
CA GLN A 248 18.01 -4.47 -25.35
C GLN A 248 16.84 -4.82 -26.27
N ILE A 249 15.72 -5.26 -25.69
CA ILE A 249 14.48 -5.55 -26.43
C ILE A 249 13.91 -4.28 -27.05
N ASP A 250 13.87 -3.17 -26.32
CA ASP A 250 13.39 -1.88 -26.84
C ASP A 250 14.27 -1.36 -27.97
N ALA A 251 15.60 -1.47 -27.82
CA ALA A 251 16.54 -1.11 -28.87
C ALA A 251 16.34 -1.99 -30.11
N ALA A 252 16.05 -3.28 -29.94
CA ALA A 252 15.78 -4.20 -31.03
C ALA A 252 14.45 -3.89 -31.74
N VAL A 253 13.38 -3.66 -30.99
CA VAL A 253 12.08 -3.23 -31.53
C VAL A 253 12.23 -1.94 -32.31
N LEU A 254 12.94 -0.94 -31.75
CA LEU A 254 13.22 0.32 -32.44
C LEU A 254 14.01 0.10 -33.73
N ARG A 255 14.98 -0.83 -33.75
CA ARG A 255 15.74 -1.19 -34.95
C ARG A 255 14.87 -1.87 -36.00
N ILE A 256 13.95 -2.74 -35.60
CA ILE A 256 13.03 -3.43 -36.52
C ILE A 256 12.04 -2.44 -37.14
N ILE A 257 11.45 -1.58 -36.32
CA ILE A 257 10.60 -0.48 -36.80
C ILE A 257 11.39 0.38 -37.77
N ALA A 258 12.62 0.80 -37.40
CA ALA A 258 13.49 1.57 -38.28
C ALA A 258 13.80 0.85 -39.61
N LEU A 259 14.05 -0.46 -39.59
CA LEU A 259 14.30 -1.28 -40.78
C LEU A 259 13.08 -1.39 -41.69
N GLN A 260 11.86 -1.46 -41.17
CA GLN A 260 10.62 -1.40 -41.97
C GLN A 260 10.52 -0.10 -42.78
N PHE A 261 11.26 0.94 -42.36
CA PHE A 261 11.37 2.22 -43.02
C PHE A 261 12.74 2.46 -43.69
N ASN A 262 13.52 1.39 -43.95
CA ASN A 262 14.87 1.46 -44.55
C ASN A 262 15.90 2.27 -43.74
N ILE A 263 15.67 2.48 -42.44
CA ILE A 263 16.62 3.12 -41.55
C ILE A 263 17.44 2.04 -40.82
N ASN A 264 18.74 1.98 -41.10
CA ASN A 264 19.65 1.06 -40.40
C ASN A 264 20.21 1.73 -39.13
N LEU A 265 19.55 1.49 -37.99
CA LEU A 265 20.03 1.93 -36.68
C LEU A 265 21.00 0.90 -36.07
N SER A 266 22.16 1.39 -35.61
CA SER A 266 23.06 0.59 -34.78
C SER A 266 22.49 0.46 -33.36
N GLN A 267 22.88 -0.59 -32.63
CA GLN A 267 22.48 -0.80 -31.24
C GLN A 267 22.79 0.42 -30.36
N ALA A 268 23.98 1.02 -30.52
CA ALA A 268 24.40 2.19 -29.76
C ALA A 268 23.55 3.43 -30.06
N ASN A 269 23.11 3.61 -31.31
CA ASN A 269 22.27 4.74 -31.69
C ASN A 269 20.82 4.55 -31.20
N SER A 270 20.29 3.33 -31.28
CA SER A 270 18.97 3.01 -30.71
C SER A 270 18.94 3.21 -29.20
N GLN A 271 19.99 2.76 -28.49
CA GLN A 271 20.09 2.97 -27.05
C GLN A 271 20.15 4.46 -26.70
N LYS A 272 20.95 5.27 -27.41
CA LYS A 272 20.99 6.73 -27.21
C LYS A 272 19.63 7.40 -27.42
N ILE A 273 18.85 6.95 -28.41
CA ILE A 273 17.50 7.46 -28.66
C ILE A 273 16.57 7.12 -27.48
N ILE A 274 16.62 5.87 -27.00
CA ILE A 274 15.83 5.40 -25.85
C ILE A 274 16.20 6.15 -24.56
N ASP A 275 17.49 6.25 -24.25
CA ASP A 275 17.98 6.93 -23.05
C ASP A 275 17.57 8.40 -23.02
N ARG A 276 17.65 9.09 -24.16
CA ARG A 276 17.20 10.48 -24.27
C ARG A 276 15.70 10.61 -24.16
N ALA A 277 14.94 9.74 -24.82
CA ALA A 277 13.48 9.77 -24.73
C ALA A 277 12.99 9.50 -23.28
N ASN A 278 13.68 8.64 -22.51
CA ASN A 278 13.40 8.38 -21.09
C ASN A 278 13.61 9.59 -20.19
N VAL A 279 14.51 10.52 -20.53
CA VAL A 279 14.73 11.77 -19.79
C VAL A 279 13.67 12.83 -20.14
N ILE A 280 13.17 12.80 -21.36
CA ILE A 280 12.39 13.90 -21.96
C ILE A 280 10.89 13.70 -21.75
N ILE A 281 10.38 12.48 -21.89
CA ILE A 281 8.95 12.17 -21.73
C ILE A 281 8.42 12.56 -20.34
N PRO A 282 9.10 12.28 -19.22
CA PRO A 282 8.63 12.71 -17.90
C PRO A 282 8.54 14.23 -17.74
N LYS A 283 9.44 15.00 -18.38
CA LYS A 283 9.46 16.48 -18.33
C LYS A 283 8.34 17.09 -19.17
N LEU A 284 8.07 16.52 -20.35
CA LEU A 284 6.94 16.87 -21.22
C LEU A 284 5.59 16.74 -20.49
N GLN A 285 5.41 15.64 -19.76
CA GLN A 285 4.17 15.37 -19.02
C GLN A 285 3.99 16.28 -17.80
N ARG A 286 5.08 16.76 -17.19
CA ARG A 286 5.04 17.76 -16.11
C ARG A 286 4.86 19.21 -16.60
N LYS A 287 4.72 19.43 -17.91
CA LYS A 287 4.62 20.77 -18.54
C LYS A 287 5.75 21.72 -18.14
N GLU A 288 6.98 21.21 -18.01
CA GLU A 288 8.16 22.04 -17.73
C GLU A 288 8.55 22.87 -18.98
N ASP A 289 8.79 24.18 -18.84
CA ASP A 289 9.00 25.12 -19.97
C ASP A 289 10.25 24.88 -20.84
N ASN A 290 11.13 23.94 -20.45
CA ASN A 290 12.39 23.63 -21.14
C ASN A 290 12.30 22.53 -22.21
N VAL A 291 11.08 22.10 -22.57
CA VAL A 291 10.82 21.04 -23.56
C VAL A 291 11.46 21.29 -24.92
N GLN A 292 11.56 22.56 -25.35
CA GLN A 292 12.12 22.92 -26.65
C GLN A 292 13.61 22.57 -26.79
N SER A 293 14.42 22.75 -25.74
CA SER A 293 15.85 22.40 -25.75
C SER A 293 16.05 20.89 -25.85
N ALA A 294 15.25 20.12 -25.12
CA ALA A 294 15.27 18.66 -25.14
C ALA A 294 14.80 18.08 -26.49
N PHE A 295 13.79 18.70 -27.10
CA PHE A 295 13.33 18.33 -28.43
C PHE A 295 14.42 18.62 -29.49
N ASN A 296 15.09 19.77 -29.40
CA ASN A 296 16.23 20.10 -30.26
C ASN A 296 17.37 19.08 -30.10
N ASP A 297 17.59 18.53 -28.92
CA ASP A 297 18.59 17.49 -28.67
C ASP A 297 18.25 16.12 -29.27
N ILE A 298 16.96 15.74 -29.33
CA ILE A 298 16.51 14.54 -30.06
C ILE A 298 16.68 14.77 -31.57
N VAL A 299 16.28 15.94 -32.06
CA VAL A 299 16.45 16.34 -33.47
C VAL A 299 17.93 16.35 -33.86
N ASN A 300 18.83 16.82 -33.00
CA ASN A 300 20.28 16.80 -33.24
C ASN A 300 20.85 15.37 -33.24
N ALA A 301 20.36 14.48 -32.38
CA ALA A 301 20.75 13.07 -32.38
C ALA A 301 20.22 12.32 -33.63
N ALA A 302 19.03 12.69 -34.11
CA ALA A 302 18.47 12.24 -35.39
C ALA A 302 19.18 12.90 -36.60
N GLY A 303 19.73 14.10 -36.44
CA GLY A 303 20.51 14.82 -37.46
C GLY A 303 21.75 14.08 -37.93
N GLY A 304 22.34 13.22 -37.09
CA GLY A 304 23.41 12.30 -37.51
C GLY A 304 22.97 11.20 -38.52
N LEU A 305 21.66 10.97 -38.67
CA LEU A 305 21.09 10.15 -39.76
C LEU A 305 20.88 10.96 -41.04
N ASP A 306 20.69 12.27 -40.92
CA ASP A 306 20.40 13.20 -42.01
C ASP A 306 21.56 13.30 -43.00
N ASP A 307 22.81 13.26 -42.53
CA ASP A 307 24.02 13.34 -43.39
C ASP A 307 24.10 12.28 -44.51
N ARG A 308 23.48 11.11 -44.34
CA ARG A 308 23.46 10.05 -45.39
C ARG A 308 22.37 10.27 -46.43
N VAL A 309 21.20 10.74 -46.00
CA VAL A 309 20.09 11.11 -46.89
C VAL A 309 20.47 12.37 -47.67
N PHE A 310 21.08 13.35 -47.01
CA PHE A 310 21.55 14.60 -47.60
C PHE A 310 22.72 14.37 -48.57
N LYS A 311 23.67 13.45 -48.29
CA LYS A 311 24.69 13.06 -49.28
C LYS A 311 24.10 12.43 -50.54
N GLY A 312 23.05 11.61 -50.40
CA GLY A 312 22.29 11.07 -51.53
C GLY A 312 21.57 12.17 -52.32
N PHE A 313 20.99 13.15 -51.62
CA PHE A 313 20.34 14.30 -52.22
C PHE A 313 21.34 15.21 -52.96
N VAL A 314 22.48 15.54 -52.34
CA VAL A 314 23.56 16.33 -52.95
C VAL A 314 24.17 15.63 -54.17
N SER A 315 24.37 14.32 -54.10
CA SER A 315 24.82 13.53 -55.26
C SER A 315 23.79 13.55 -56.40
N THR A 316 22.50 13.49 -56.08
CA THR A 316 21.43 13.51 -57.08
C THR A 316 21.24 14.91 -57.67
N ALA A 317 21.35 15.97 -56.86
CA ALA A 317 21.33 17.36 -57.31
C ALA A 317 22.53 17.68 -58.22
N ASN A 318 23.73 17.19 -57.90
CA ASN A 318 24.89 17.31 -58.77
C ASN A 318 24.68 16.57 -60.10
N ARG A 319 23.98 15.44 -60.09
CA ARG A 319 23.62 14.69 -61.30
C ARG A 319 22.57 15.44 -62.14
N MET A 320 21.58 16.07 -61.51
CA MET A 320 20.62 16.95 -62.20
C MET A 320 21.33 18.09 -62.89
N ASN A 321 22.23 18.80 -62.19
CA ASN A 321 22.99 19.91 -62.75
C ASN A 321 23.86 19.46 -63.93
N THR A 322 24.47 18.28 -63.84
CA THR A 322 25.23 17.68 -64.95
C THR A 322 24.34 17.39 -66.16
N LEU A 323 23.17 16.78 -65.96
CA LEU A 323 22.23 16.46 -67.04
C LEU A 323 21.64 17.72 -67.67
N GLU A 324 21.39 18.77 -66.90
CA GLU A 324 20.95 20.07 -67.39
C GLU A 324 22.00 20.70 -68.31
N HIS A 325 23.27 20.69 -67.89
CA HIS A 325 24.38 21.12 -68.74
C HIS A 325 24.51 20.29 -70.03
N GLU A 326 24.36 18.96 -69.96
CA GLU A 326 24.37 18.08 -71.14
C GLU A 326 23.22 18.40 -72.12
N VAL A 327 22.01 18.67 -71.60
CA VAL A 327 20.85 19.06 -72.43
C VAL A 327 21.07 20.43 -73.08
N VAL A 328 21.66 21.38 -72.36
CA VAL A 328 22.01 22.71 -72.91
C VAL A 328 23.08 22.59 -73.99
N ASP A 329 24.14 21.80 -73.79
CA ASP A 329 25.19 21.58 -74.79
C ASP A 329 24.63 20.92 -76.07
N LEU A 330 23.77 19.91 -75.91
CA LEU A 330 23.05 19.30 -77.04
C LEU A 330 22.16 20.32 -77.77
N SER A 331 21.48 21.21 -77.05
CA SER A 331 20.66 22.27 -77.67
C SER A 331 21.52 23.26 -78.48
N ILE A 332 22.71 23.59 -77.99
CA ILE A 332 23.67 24.43 -78.71
C ILE A 332 24.17 23.73 -79.97
N ARG A 333 24.52 22.44 -79.90
CA ARG A 333 24.95 21.65 -81.07
C ARG A 333 23.86 21.54 -82.13
N ILE A 334 22.60 21.34 -81.72
CA ILE A 334 21.43 21.36 -82.60
C ILE A 334 21.31 22.73 -83.29
N ALA A 335 21.46 23.83 -82.55
CA ALA A 335 21.41 25.17 -83.10
C ALA A 335 22.56 25.44 -84.10
N GLN A 336 23.78 24.95 -83.81
CA GLN A 336 24.93 25.02 -84.72
C GLN A 336 24.73 24.18 -85.98
N ALA A 337 24.20 22.96 -85.87
CA ALA A 337 23.86 22.11 -87.01
C ALA A 337 22.78 22.77 -87.90
N ASN A 338 21.76 23.36 -87.29
CA ASN A 338 20.75 24.16 -88.00
C ASN A 338 21.34 25.40 -88.66
N SER A 339 22.29 26.09 -88.01
CA SER A 339 22.99 27.24 -88.62
C SER A 339 23.83 26.82 -89.84
N ARG A 340 24.47 25.64 -89.81
CA ARG A 340 25.19 25.09 -90.98
C ARG A 340 24.25 24.82 -92.16
N LEU A 341 23.04 24.35 -91.91
CA LEU A 341 21.99 24.21 -92.94
C LEU A 341 21.63 25.58 -93.56
N ILE A 342 21.46 26.61 -92.73
CA ILE A 342 21.10 27.97 -93.17
C ILE A 342 22.28 28.66 -93.90
N SER A 343 23.54 28.36 -93.54
CA SER A 343 24.73 28.94 -94.19
C SER A 343 25.04 28.33 -95.57
N LYS A 344 24.45 27.17 -95.89
CA LYS A 344 24.65 26.46 -97.16
C LYS A 344 23.49 26.59 -98.15
N SER A 345 22.37 27.19 -97.75
CA SER A 345 21.31 27.56 -98.69
C SER A 345 21.78 28.68 -99.62
N CYS A 346 21.87 28.38 -100.92
CA CYS A 346 22.21 29.34 -101.99
C CYS A 346 21.30 30.59 -101.86
N PRO A 347 21.82 31.82 -102.08
CA PRO A 347 21.02 33.05 -101.98
C PRO A 347 19.80 33.01 -102.94
N PRO A 348 18.73 33.77 -102.66
CA PRO A 348 17.49 33.68 -103.41
C PRO A 348 17.71 33.87 -104.91
N LYS A 349 17.40 32.82 -105.69
CA LYS A 349 17.12 32.65 -107.15
C LYS A 349 17.62 33.62 -108.25
N TRP A 350 18.27 34.74 -108.00
CA TRP A 350 18.54 35.75 -109.02
C TRP A 350 20.02 36.05 -109.34
N LEU A 351 21.00 35.25 -108.85
CA LEU A 351 22.42 35.58 -109.06
C LEU A 351 23.42 34.49 -109.50
N ASP A 352 23.06 33.25 -109.85
CA ASP A 352 24.02 32.37 -110.58
C ASP A 352 23.37 31.16 -111.30
N PRO A 353 23.45 31.03 -112.65
CA PRO A 353 23.00 29.85 -113.39
C PRO A 353 23.79 28.57 -113.08
N LEU A 354 25.00 28.67 -112.51
CA LEU A 354 25.85 27.52 -112.17
C LEU A 354 25.48 26.83 -110.84
N CYS A 355 24.63 27.42 -109.98
CA CYS A 355 24.22 26.78 -108.71
C CYS A 355 23.17 25.65 -108.90
N SER A 356 22.54 25.49 -110.08
CA SER A 356 21.36 24.60 -110.23
C SER A 356 21.60 23.17 -110.73
N ALA A 357 22.75 22.86 -111.34
CA ALA A 357 22.98 21.55 -111.97
C ALA A 357 23.94 20.61 -111.19
N VAL A 358 24.92 21.16 -110.47
CA VAL A 358 25.94 20.36 -109.75
C VAL A 358 25.60 20.18 -108.25
N LEU A 359 24.72 21.01 -107.69
CA LEU A 359 24.40 20.97 -106.26
C LEU A 359 23.25 20.00 -105.89
N SER A 360 22.34 19.62 -106.79
CA SER A 360 21.16 18.82 -106.40
C SER A 360 21.42 17.37 -105.95
N ALA A 361 22.63 16.83 -106.18
CA ALA A 361 23.06 15.51 -105.71
C ALA A 361 23.91 15.61 -104.43
N VAL A 362 24.90 16.50 -104.42
CA VAL A 362 25.79 16.74 -103.26
C VAL A 362 25.02 17.38 -102.10
N GLU A 363 24.12 18.32 -102.37
CA GLU A 363 23.28 18.97 -101.36
C GLU A 363 22.27 18.00 -100.77
N ARG A 364 21.80 17.00 -101.54
CA ARG A 364 20.91 15.95 -101.03
C ARG A 364 21.64 15.01 -100.08
N GLU A 365 22.85 14.58 -100.45
CA GLU A 365 23.67 13.70 -99.59
C GLU A 365 24.17 14.43 -98.33
N ILE A 366 24.55 15.71 -98.45
CA ILE A 366 24.94 16.55 -97.31
C ILE A 366 23.74 16.80 -96.39
N ASN A 367 22.57 17.14 -96.95
CA ASN A 367 21.38 17.38 -96.15
C ASN A 367 20.89 16.09 -95.48
N GLU A 368 20.91 14.93 -96.14
CA GLU A 368 20.55 13.66 -95.51
C GLU A 368 21.46 13.32 -94.33
N LYS A 369 22.79 13.51 -94.47
CA LYS A 369 23.74 13.31 -93.36
C LYS A 369 23.50 14.28 -92.21
N ILE A 370 23.26 15.57 -92.51
CA ILE A 370 22.99 16.58 -91.48
C ILE A 370 21.63 16.34 -90.81
N TYR A 371 20.59 15.92 -91.53
CA TYR A 371 19.29 15.56 -90.96
C TYR A 371 19.33 14.27 -90.14
N ALA A 372 20.20 13.31 -90.49
CA ALA A 372 20.45 12.14 -89.67
C ALA A 372 21.17 12.52 -88.36
N GLU A 373 22.16 13.42 -88.43
CA GLU A 373 22.85 13.95 -87.25
C GLU A 373 21.91 14.77 -86.36
N LEU A 374 21.09 15.64 -86.93
CA LEU A 374 20.07 16.42 -86.21
C LEU A 374 19.03 15.53 -85.53
N ARG A 375 18.56 14.46 -86.20
CA ARG A 375 17.67 13.48 -85.57
C ARG A 375 18.35 12.77 -84.41
N GLY A 376 19.58 12.30 -84.59
CA GLY A 376 20.35 11.68 -83.51
C GLY A 376 20.56 12.60 -82.30
N LEU A 377 20.87 13.88 -82.54
CA LEU A 377 21.01 14.87 -81.48
C LEU A 377 19.69 15.17 -80.77
N ASN A 378 18.60 15.28 -81.52
CA ASN A 378 17.28 15.58 -80.96
C ASN A 378 16.74 14.40 -80.14
N ASP A 379 16.95 13.16 -80.60
CA ASP A 379 16.60 11.94 -79.86
C ASP A 379 17.44 11.82 -78.58
N SER A 380 18.74 12.17 -78.65
CA SER A 380 19.61 12.20 -77.47
C SER A 380 19.16 13.25 -76.45
N ALA A 381 18.79 14.46 -76.91
CA ALA A 381 18.27 15.52 -76.06
C ALA A 381 16.91 15.15 -75.44
N ALA A 382 16.03 14.48 -76.18
CA ALA A 382 14.74 13.99 -75.68
C ALA A 382 14.94 12.92 -74.59
N ASN A 383 15.84 11.96 -74.81
CA ASN A 383 16.17 10.92 -73.82
C ASN A 383 16.75 11.53 -72.53
N LYS A 384 17.64 12.51 -72.66
CA LYS A 384 18.25 13.21 -71.50
C LYS A 384 17.24 14.07 -70.73
N ARG A 385 16.31 14.73 -71.42
CA ARG A 385 15.19 15.44 -70.76
C ARG A 385 14.28 14.46 -70.01
N GLN A 386 14.00 13.28 -70.59
CA GLN A 386 13.21 12.27 -69.89
C GLN A 386 13.94 11.72 -68.66
N GLU A 387 15.27 11.53 -68.73
CA GLU A 387 16.11 11.16 -67.57
C GLU A 387 16.00 12.22 -66.45
N LEU A 388 16.09 13.51 -66.79
CA LEU A 388 15.95 14.61 -65.84
C LEU A 388 14.56 14.67 -65.18
N ILE A 389 13.49 14.47 -65.95
CA ILE A 389 12.12 14.41 -65.45
C ILE A 389 11.95 13.24 -64.47
N ASN A 390 12.41 12.06 -64.84
CA ASN A 390 12.33 10.86 -63.99
C ASN A 390 13.10 11.06 -62.67
N LEU A 391 14.27 11.71 -62.71
CA LEU A 391 15.08 12.00 -61.52
C LEU A 391 14.38 13.02 -60.58
N THR A 392 13.76 14.05 -61.17
CA THR A 392 13.02 15.08 -60.42
C THR A 392 11.79 14.50 -59.71
N VAL A 393 11.06 13.60 -60.40
CA VAL A 393 9.93 12.87 -59.81
C VAL A 393 10.40 11.97 -58.66
N GLY A 394 11.52 11.27 -58.83
CA GLY A 394 12.13 10.45 -57.77
C GLY A 394 12.49 11.24 -56.51
N ILE A 395 13.03 12.46 -56.67
CA ILE A 395 13.36 13.36 -55.54
C ILE A 395 12.08 13.83 -54.82
N ARG A 396 11.06 14.25 -55.57
CA ARG A 396 9.78 14.68 -54.99
C ARG A 396 9.14 13.56 -54.17
N ASP A 397 9.11 12.35 -54.72
CA ASP A 397 8.50 11.20 -54.07
C ASP A 397 9.30 10.73 -52.83
N ALA A 398 10.62 10.88 -52.84
CA ALA A 398 11.47 10.65 -51.67
C ALA A 398 11.22 11.68 -50.55
N ALA A 399 11.09 12.96 -50.89
CA ALA A 399 10.79 14.03 -49.93
C ALA A 399 9.39 13.87 -49.29
N VAL A 400 8.38 13.52 -50.09
CA VAL A 400 7.02 13.24 -49.60
C VAL A 400 6.98 11.98 -48.72
N LYS A 401 7.75 10.93 -49.05
CA LYS A 401 7.93 9.75 -48.19
C LYS A 401 8.61 10.11 -46.88
N GLY A 402 9.64 10.97 -46.89
CA GLY A 402 10.32 11.47 -45.69
C GLY A 402 9.42 12.29 -44.77
N GLN A 403 8.59 13.17 -45.32
CA GLN A 403 7.62 13.96 -44.54
C GLN A 403 6.53 13.07 -43.91
N LYS A 404 5.99 12.10 -44.66
CA LYS A 404 5.05 11.10 -44.12
C LYS A 404 5.70 10.23 -43.04
N LEU A 405 6.98 9.90 -43.21
CA LEU A 405 7.74 9.10 -42.25
C LEU A 405 7.88 9.81 -40.90
N ILE A 406 8.25 11.10 -40.92
CA ILE A 406 8.31 11.91 -39.69
C ILE A 406 6.93 11.98 -39.04
N GLN A 407 5.88 12.22 -39.81
CA GLN A 407 4.52 12.32 -39.29
C GLN A 407 3.98 10.99 -38.71
N ILE A 408 4.32 9.85 -39.33
CA ILE A 408 3.96 8.50 -38.84
C ILE A 408 4.75 8.13 -37.58
N VAL A 409 6.05 8.43 -37.53
CA VAL A 409 6.87 8.17 -36.34
C VAL A 409 6.42 9.05 -35.18
N THR A 410 6.13 10.32 -35.42
CA THR A 410 5.60 11.23 -34.40
C THR A 410 4.21 10.82 -33.95
N ASN A 411 3.31 10.41 -34.84
CA ASN A 411 1.96 9.95 -34.47
C ASN A 411 1.97 8.58 -33.79
N ALA A 412 2.81 7.64 -34.22
CA ALA A 412 2.98 6.36 -33.57
C ALA A 412 3.61 6.53 -32.18
N GLN A 413 4.60 7.42 -32.03
CA GLN A 413 5.14 7.79 -30.71
C GLN A 413 4.12 8.51 -29.83
N ILE A 414 3.28 9.38 -30.38
CA ILE A 414 2.24 10.09 -29.63
C ILE A 414 1.15 9.11 -29.17
N ASP A 415 0.63 8.25 -30.05
CA ASP A 415 -0.43 7.28 -29.71
C ASP A 415 0.10 6.19 -28.77
N PHE A 416 1.39 5.84 -28.88
CA PHE A 416 2.08 4.94 -27.98
C PHE A 416 2.39 5.58 -26.61
N ALA A 417 2.84 6.85 -26.57
CA ALA A 417 3.11 7.60 -25.35
C ALA A 417 1.83 8.03 -24.60
N GLN A 418 0.74 8.28 -25.33
CA GLN A 418 -0.57 8.59 -24.76
C GLN A 418 -1.23 7.37 -24.10
N ARG A 419 -0.89 6.15 -24.54
CA ARG A 419 -1.46 4.91 -24.01
C ARG A 419 -0.65 4.26 -22.87
N MET A 420 0.64 4.57 -22.72
CA MET A 420 1.56 3.80 -21.86
C MET A 420 2.25 4.60 -20.74
N GLY A 421 1.99 5.90 -20.58
CA GLY A 421 2.58 6.69 -19.49
C GLY A 421 4.12 6.89 -19.60
N SER A 422 4.74 7.33 -18.50
CA SER A 422 6.04 8.03 -18.42
C SER A 422 7.33 7.30 -18.86
N ASN A 423 7.27 6.11 -19.48
CA ASN A 423 8.46 5.35 -19.91
C ASN A 423 8.43 5.00 -21.40
N THR A 424 9.60 5.03 -22.06
CA THR A 424 9.72 4.71 -23.50
C THR A 424 9.62 3.22 -23.81
N SER A 425 9.83 2.38 -22.80
CA SER A 425 9.74 0.93 -22.90
C SER A 425 8.30 0.49 -22.65
N PRO A 426 7.58 -0.11 -23.62
CA PRO A 426 6.23 -0.62 -23.41
C PRO A 426 6.17 -1.62 -22.25
N ILE A 427 7.21 -2.44 -22.12
CA ILE A 427 7.23 -3.52 -21.14
C ILE A 427 7.50 -2.95 -19.75
N LYS A 428 8.49 -2.06 -19.62
CA LYS A 428 8.72 -1.34 -18.35
C LYS A 428 7.52 -0.52 -17.93
N ALA A 429 6.88 0.16 -18.87
CA ALA A 429 5.64 0.91 -18.62
C ALA A 429 4.53 -0.01 -18.11
N ALA A 430 4.33 -1.18 -18.74
CA ALA A 430 3.36 -2.18 -18.27
C ALA A 430 3.70 -2.73 -16.88
N LEU A 431 4.99 -3.00 -16.61
CA LEU A 431 5.44 -3.46 -15.28
C LEU A 431 5.24 -2.39 -14.22
N LEU A 432 5.55 -1.13 -14.51
CA LEU A 432 5.31 -0.02 -13.59
C LEU A 432 3.82 0.28 -13.41
N GLY A 433 3.01 0.11 -14.46
CA GLY A 433 1.55 0.12 -14.38
C GLY A 433 1.04 -0.96 -13.44
N TRP A 434 1.46 -2.20 -13.63
CA TRP A 434 1.15 -3.30 -12.72
C TRP A 434 1.64 -3.03 -11.29
N ARG A 435 2.83 -2.45 -11.11
CA ARG A 435 3.31 -2.06 -9.78
C ARG A 435 2.39 -1.03 -9.13
N ASN A 436 1.95 -0.02 -9.87
CA ASN A 436 1.01 0.99 -9.37
C ASN A 436 -0.36 0.38 -9.06
N ASP A 437 -0.81 -0.58 -9.84
CA ASP A 437 -2.05 -1.32 -9.60
C ASP A 437 -1.98 -2.21 -8.36
N LEU A 438 -0.82 -2.78 -8.09
CA LEU A 438 -0.55 -3.51 -6.85
C LEU A 438 -0.53 -2.54 -5.66
N ASP A 439 0.10 -1.37 -5.81
CA ASP A 439 0.11 -0.31 -4.81
C ASP A 439 -1.31 0.20 -4.52
N LEU A 440 -2.15 0.37 -5.54
CA LEU A 440 -3.56 0.75 -5.37
C LEU A 440 -4.38 -0.39 -4.76
N GLY A 441 -4.16 -1.62 -5.21
CA GLY A 441 -4.79 -2.80 -4.63
C GLY A 441 -4.50 -2.90 -3.14
N MET A 442 -3.26 -2.75 -2.71
CA MET A 442 -2.93 -2.83 -1.28
C MET A 442 -3.39 -1.62 -0.46
N LEU A 443 -3.47 -0.43 -1.07
CA LEU A 443 -4.13 0.71 -0.45
C LEU A 443 -5.61 0.39 -0.17
N GLU A 444 -6.32 -0.15 -1.16
CA GLU A 444 -7.74 -0.48 -1.02
C GLU A 444 -7.96 -1.71 -0.13
N TYR A 445 -6.98 -2.61 -0.02
CA TYR A 445 -6.99 -3.73 0.91
C TYR A 445 -7.04 -3.22 2.36
N THR A 446 -6.12 -2.35 2.76
CA THR A 446 -6.08 -1.78 4.12
C THR A 446 -7.33 -0.98 4.48
N LYS A 447 -7.95 -0.34 3.47
CA LYS A 447 -9.26 0.32 3.63
C LYS A 447 -10.38 -0.69 3.80
N ALA A 448 -10.39 -1.77 3.03
CA ALA A 448 -11.41 -2.80 3.08
C ALA A 448 -11.38 -3.57 4.41
N THR A 449 -10.20 -3.92 4.91
CA THR A 449 -10.05 -4.56 6.24
C THR A 449 -10.58 -3.64 7.33
N SER A 450 -10.21 -2.36 7.31
CA SER A 450 -10.71 -1.38 8.29
C SER A 450 -12.22 -1.15 8.19
N GLN A 451 -12.76 -1.06 6.97
CA GLN A 451 -14.19 -0.92 6.77
C GLN A 451 -14.97 -2.16 7.21
N MET A 452 -14.41 -3.35 7.04
CA MET A 452 -15.00 -4.59 7.54
C MET A 452 -15.16 -4.56 9.06
N ILE A 453 -14.12 -4.14 9.78
CA ILE A 453 -14.16 -4.01 11.24
C ILE A 453 -15.15 -2.93 11.67
N LEU A 454 -15.19 -1.79 10.98
CA LEU A 454 -16.22 -0.77 11.22
C LEU A 454 -17.62 -1.33 11.01
N ASN A 455 -17.87 -2.06 9.93
CA ASN A 455 -19.17 -2.67 9.66
C ASN A 455 -19.56 -3.72 10.72
N SER A 456 -18.59 -4.38 11.38
CA SER A 456 -18.87 -5.34 12.46
C SER A 456 -19.47 -4.70 13.72
N THR A 457 -19.43 -3.36 13.82
CA THR A 457 -20.05 -2.58 14.90
C THR A 457 -21.54 -2.33 14.67
N ASP A 458 -22.04 -2.54 13.44
CA ASP A 458 -23.44 -2.38 13.08
C ASP A 458 -24.06 -3.75 12.76
N PRO A 459 -25.02 -4.25 13.57
CA PRO A 459 -25.64 -5.55 13.32
C PRO A 459 -26.40 -5.63 12.00
N ASN A 460 -26.71 -4.50 11.37
CA ASN A 460 -27.41 -4.45 10.08
C ASN A 460 -26.45 -4.32 8.88
N ALA A 461 -25.16 -4.11 9.11
CA ALA A 461 -24.17 -3.99 8.05
C ALA A 461 -23.57 -5.34 7.69
N ASP A 462 -23.29 -5.56 6.39
CA ASP A 462 -22.48 -6.70 5.97
C ASP A 462 -21.00 -6.39 6.21
N ALA A 463 -20.45 -6.99 7.27
CA ALA A 463 -19.03 -6.89 7.60
C ALA A 463 -18.12 -7.35 6.44
N LEU A 464 -18.52 -8.34 5.64
CA LEU A 464 -17.65 -8.93 4.62
C LEU A 464 -17.74 -8.24 3.25
N ALA A 465 -18.74 -7.37 3.05
CA ALA A 465 -18.95 -6.68 1.80
C ALA A 465 -17.73 -5.85 1.31
N PRO A 466 -17.00 -5.11 2.17
CA PRO A 466 -15.82 -4.36 1.74
C PRO A 466 -14.71 -5.26 1.17
N MET A 467 -14.44 -6.39 1.81
CA MET A 467 -13.43 -7.35 1.35
C MET A 467 -13.84 -8.05 0.06
N THR A 468 -15.13 -8.42 -0.06
CA THR A 468 -15.69 -8.98 -1.30
C THR A 468 -15.50 -8.00 -2.45
N ARG A 469 -15.86 -6.72 -2.24
CA ARG A 469 -15.66 -5.66 -3.22
C ARG A 469 -14.19 -5.45 -3.57
N TRP A 470 -13.30 -5.48 -2.58
CA TRP A 470 -11.87 -5.36 -2.81
C TRP A 470 -11.38 -6.44 -3.76
N ILE A 471 -11.86 -7.67 -3.60
CA ILE A 471 -11.44 -8.80 -4.44
C ILE A 471 -12.00 -8.69 -5.85
N ASP A 472 -13.27 -8.35 -5.96
CA ASP A 472 -13.91 -8.17 -7.26
C ASP A 472 -13.23 -7.09 -8.10
N CYS A 473 -12.79 -6.00 -7.46
CA CYS A 473 -12.21 -4.84 -8.14
C CYS A 473 -10.68 -4.85 -8.25
N TYR A 474 -9.97 -5.36 -7.24
CA TYR A 474 -8.51 -5.25 -7.11
C TYR A 474 -7.80 -6.59 -6.97
N GLY A 475 -8.50 -7.66 -6.56
CA GLY A 475 -7.88 -8.98 -6.38
C GLY A 475 -7.22 -9.53 -7.65
N LYS A 476 -7.62 -9.06 -8.83
CA LYS A 476 -7.02 -9.46 -10.11
C LYS A 476 -5.69 -8.75 -10.41
N SER A 477 -5.44 -7.55 -9.88
CA SER A 477 -4.14 -6.88 -10.05
C SER A 477 -3.01 -7.64 -9.36
N VAL A 478 -3.34 -8.34 -8.29
CA VAL A 478 -2.44 -9.24 -7.57
C VAL A 478 -1.85 -10.33 -8.48
N ILE A 479 -2.62 -10.83 -9.44
CA ILE A 479 -2.16 -11.84 -10.41
C ILE A 479 -1.69 -11.25 -11.75
N GLY A 480 -1.44 -9.94 -11.79
CA GLY A 480 -0.92 -9.24 -12.97
C GLY A 480 -1.96 -8.92 -14.03
N ILE A 481 -3.23 -8.76 -13.66
CA ILE A 481 -4.26 -8.23 -14.56
C ILE A 481 -4.43 -6.73 -14.26
N PRO A 482 -4.19 -5.81 -15.22
CA PRO A 482 -4.27 -4.38 -14.97
C PRO A 482 -5.63 -3.91 -14.45
N LEU A 483 -5.66 -2.87 -13.61
CA LEU A 483 -6.92 -2.36 -13.04
C LEU A 483 -7.82 -1.66 -14.05
N GLU A 484 -7.30 -1.22 -15.19
CA GLU A 484 -8.10 -0.73 -16.31
C GLU A 484 -9.04 -1.82 -16.87
N VAL A 485 -8.72 -3.09 -16.61
CA VAL A 485 -9.48 -4.29 -17.04
C VAL A 485 -10.36 -4.84 -15.92
N SER A 486 -9.96 -4.64 -14.66
CA SER A 486 -10.58 -5.30 -13.50
C SER A 486 -11.20 -4.37 -12.47
N GLY A 487 -10.94 -3.07 -12.54
CA GLY A 487 -11.38 -2.09 -11.56
C GLY A 487 -12.88 -1.84 -11.58
N CYS A 488 -13.44 -1.37 -10.45
CA CYS A 488 -14.88 -1.13 -10.31
C CYS A 488 -15.45 -0.12 -11.34
N ALA A 489 -14.59 0.69 -11.98
CA ALA A 489 -15.00 1.71 -12.95
C ALA A 489 -15.09 1.20 -14.40
N VAL A 490 -14.54 0.02 -14.73
CA VAL A 490 -14.34 -0.44 -16.12
C VAL A 490 -14.78 -1.90 -16.30
N MET A 491 -15.92 -2.28 -15.73
CA MET A 491 -16.41 -3.66 -15.83
C MET A 491 -16.94 -4.08 -17.23
N ASP A 492 -16.68 -3.31 -18.30
CA ASP A 492 -17.01 -3.66 -19.70
C ASP A 492 -15.89 -3.43 -20.74
N GLY A 493 -14.62 -3.15 -20.35
CA GLY A 493 -13.62 -2.66 -21.30
C GLY A 493 -12.19 -3.22 -21.20
N ALA A 494 -11.91 -4.26 -21.99
CA ALA A 494 -10.58 -4.72 -22.46
C ALA A 494 -9.66 -5.46 -21.46
N LYS A 495 -8.70 -6.22 -22.02
CA LYS A 495 -7.63 -7.05 -21.43
C LYS A 495 -6.32 -6.23 -21.43
N ASP A 496 -5.18 -6.70 -20.86
CA ASP A 496 -3.80 -6.50 -21.41
C ASP A 496 -2.60 -6.45 -20.43
N PHE A 497 -2.18 -7.57 -19.83
CA PHE A 497 -0.77 -7.78 -19.44
C PHE A 497 -0.20 -9.05 -20.05
N THR A 498 -0.94 -10.16 -19.92
CA THR A 498 -0.69 -11.39 -20.70
C THR A 498 -0.63 -11.09 -22.19
N TRP A 499 -1.46 -10.17 -22.70
CA TRP A 499 -1.38 -9.72 -24.09
C TRP A 499 -0.06 -9.03 -24.46
N ALA A 500 0.49 -8.16 -23.61
CA ALA A 500 1.73 -7.44 -23.94
C ALA A 500 2.92 -8.40 -23.98
N VAL A 501 3.01 -9.30 -22.99
CA VAL A 501 4.04 -10.35 -22.96
C VAL A 501 3.83 -11.36 -24.07
N ASP A 502 2.61 -11.86 -24.29
CA ASP A 502 2.30 -12.81 -25.39
C ASP A 502 2.57 -12.18 -26.76
N ARG A 503 2.38 -10.87 -26.91
CA ARG A 503 2.68 -10.16 -28.16
C ARG A 503 4.18 -9.96 -28.35
N VAL A 504 4.95 -9.73 -27.27
CA VAL A 504 6.42 -9.71 -27.33
C VAL A 504 6.96 -11.11 -27.62
N THR A 505 6.42 -12.17 -27.00
CA THR A 505 6.77 -13.56 -27.30
C THR A 505 6.40 -13.92 -28.74
N LYS A 506 5.22 -13.53 -29.21
CA LYS A 506 4.79 -13.76 -30.59
C LYS A 506 5.61 -12.96 -31.60
N LEU A 507 5.96 -11.73 -31.27
CA LEU A 507 6.86 -10.92 -32.09
C LEU A 507 8.27 -11.53 -32.10
N ALA A 508 8.76 -12.03 -30.97
CA ALA A 508 10.03 -12.76 -30.89
C ALA A 508 9.99 -14.06 -31.71
N ASP A 509 8.88 -14.81 -31.68
CA ASP A 509 8.64 -16.00 -32.52
C ASP A 509 8.66 -15.63 -34.02
N GLU A 510 7.95 -14.57 -34.40
CA GLU A 510 7.92 -14.06 -35.78
C GLU A 510 9.29 -13.52 -36.24
N LEU A 511 10.16 -13.15 -35.30
CA LEU A 511 11.49 -12.59 -35.54
C LEU A 511 12.62 -13.57 -35.22
N THR A 512 12.36 -14.84 -34.90
CA THR A 512 13.38 -15.77 -34.37
C THR A 512 14.62 -15.86 -35.29
N SER A 513 14.40 -15.83 -36.62
CA SER A 513 15.47 -15.82 -37.63
C SER A 513 16.30 -14.53 -37.69
N VAL A 514 15.76 -13.42 -37.18
CA VAL A 514 16.41 -12.10 -37.09
C VAL A 514 16.96 -11.86 -35.67
N GLY A 515 16.37 -12.48 -34.65
CA GLY A 515 16.73 -12.35 -33.25
C GLY A 515 18.10 -12.95 -32.91
N GLU A 516 18.45 -14.09 -33.51
CA GLU A 516 19.80 -14.68 -33.38
C GLU A 516 20.89 -13.73 -33.93
N LEU A 517 20.59 -13.00 -35.01
CA LEU A 517 21.52 -12.04 -35.60
C LEU A 517 21.79 -10.83 -34.69
N PHE A 518 20.88 -10.54 -33.75
CA PHE A 518 20.95 -9.38 -32.87
C PHE A 518 21.13 -9.72 -31.39
N GLY A 519 21.37 -11.01 -31.06
CA GLY A 519 21.57 -11.46 -29.68
C GLY A 519 20.35 -11.28 -28.78
N LEU A 520 19.14 -11.39 -29.35
CA LEU A 520 17.91 -11.28 -28.56
C LEU A 520 17.66 -12.57 -27.76
N PRO A 521 17.03 -12.48 -26.57
CA PRO A 521 16.53 -13.65 -25.87
C PRO A 521 15.58 -14.44 -26.80
N SER A 522 15.72 -15.76 -26.84
CA SER A 522 14.79 -16.60 -27.61
C SER A 522 13.38 -16.54 -26.99
N PRO A 523 12.31 -16.83 -27.75
CA PRO A 523 10.97 -16.99 -27.21
C PRO A 523 10.93 -17.95 -26.01
N SER A 524 11.71 -19.04 -26.07
CA SER A 524 11.89 -19.97 -24.95
C SER A 524 12.58 -19.35 -23.74
N ASP A 525 13.57 -18.46 -23.93
CA ASP A 525 14.22 -17.76 -22.81
C ASP A 525 13.26 -16.79 -22.14
N ILE A 526 12.44 -16.09 -22.94
CA ILE A 526 11.41 -15.16 -22.44
C ILE A 526 10.32 -15.93 -21.68
N GLU A 527 9.89 -17.09 -22.20
CA GLU A 527 8.88 -17.92 -21.55
C GLU A 527 9.40 -18.62 -20.29
N ALA A 528 10.63 -19.16 -20.33
CA ALA A 528 11.29 -19.75 -19.16
C ALA A 528 11.46 -18.69 -18.06
N TRP A 529 11.91 -17.49 -18.42
CA TRP A 529 12.03 -16.36 -17.51
C TRP A 529 10.68 -15.92 -16.94
N LYS A 530 9.62 -15.82 -17.77
CA LYS A 530 8.25 -15.51 -17.33
C LYS A 530 7.78 -16.53 -16.28
N ASN A 531 7.97 -17.82 -16.57
CA ASN A 531 7.54 -18.88 -15.66
C ASN A 531 8.37 -18.89 -14.37
N GLU A 532 9.68 -18.68 -14.46
CA GLU A 532 10.58 -18.62 -13.30
C GLU A 532 10.27 -17.44 -12.38
N GLN A 533 10.01 -16.25 -12.94
CA GLN A 533 9.88 -15.02 -12.15
C GLN A 533 8.42 -14.73 -11.77
N ILE A 534 7.46 -14.93 -12.67
CA ILE A 534 6.06 -14.50 -12.46
C ILE A 534 5.21 -15.65 -11.91
N GLU A 535 5.29 -16.83 -12.49
CA GLU A 535 4.41 -17.94 -12.08
C GLU A 535 4.83 -18.53 -10.74
N ASN A 536 6.13 -18.56 -10.41
CA ASN A 536 6.60 -18.94 -9.08
C ASN A 536 6.13 -17.96 -8.00
N LEU A 537 6.22 -16.64 -8.23
CA LEU A 537 5.74 -15.64 -7.27
C LEU A 537 4.22 -15.74 -7.07
N LYS A 538 3.46 -16.00 -8.15
CA LYS A 538 2.00 -16.23 -8.05
C LYS A 538 1.67 -17.51 -7.30
N ALA A 539 2.40 -18.59 -7.55
CA ALA A 539 2.18 -19.87 -6.89
C ALA A 539 2.48 -19.77 -5.40
N GLU A 540 3.60 -19.13 -5.02
CA GLU A 540 3.98 -18.85 -3.64
C GLU A 540 2.91 -18.01 -2.92
N LEU A 541 2.43 -16.93 -3.55
CA LEU A 541 1.36 -16.11 -3.00
C LEU A 541 0.04 -16.90 -2.82
N THR A 542 -0.32 -17.72 -3.81
CA THR A 542 -1.54 -18.53 -3.78
C THR A 542 -1.46 -19.60 -2.69
N ASP A 543 -0.31 -20.27 -2.54
CA ASP A 543 -0.09 -21.30 -1.54
C ASP A 543 -0.10 -20.73 -0.11
N GLN A 544 0.61 -19.63 0.13
CA GLN A 544 0.66 -18.98 1.43
C GLN A 544 -0.71 -18.52 1.89
N ILE A 545 -1.50 -17.91 1.00
CA ILE A 545 -2.81 -17.40 1.39
C ILE A 545 -3.83 -18.54 1.58
N LEU A 546 -3.84 -19.57 0.72
CA LEU A 546 -4.86 -20.62 0.79
C LEU A 546 -4.68 -21.60 1.94
N ASN A 547 -3.44 -21.96 2.27
CA ASN A 547 -3.16 -23.04 3.21
C ASN A 547 -3.01 -22.57 4.67
N HIS A 548 -2.72 -21.29 4.92
CA HIS A 548 -2.37 -20.82 6.27
C HIS A 548 -3.42 -19.89 6.90
N LEU A 549 -4.26 -19.21 6.12
CA LEU A 549 -5.19 -18.20 6.65
C LEU A 549 -6.60 -18.71 6.97
N LEU A 550 -6.95 -19.98 6.66
CA LEU A 550 -8.31 -20.52 6.78
C LEU A 550 -8.42 -21.84 7.55
N SER A 551 -7.86 -21.90 8.76
CA SER A 551 -8.19 -23.02 9.66
C SER A 551 -9.67 -23.01 10.04
N ASP A 552 -10.21 -24.17 10.45
CA ASP A 552 -11.61 -24.28 10.88
C ASP A 552 -11.85 -23.48 12.18
N GLU A 553 -10.83 -23.39 13.04
CA GLU A 553 -10.81 -22.57 14.25
C GLU A 553 -11.07 -21.09 13.95
N VAL A 554 -10.35 -20.56 12.96
CA VAL A 554 -10.53 -19.20 12.46
C VAL A 554 -11.95 -19.02 11.94
N ARG A 555 -12.54 -20.00 11.24
CA ARG A 555 -13.93 -19.90 10.76
C ARG A 555 -14.97 -19.82 11.88
N GLN A 556 -14.78 -20.61 12.93
CA GLN A 556 -15.70 -20.66 14.06
C GLN A 556 -15.77 -19.33 14.79
N LEU A 557 -14.61 -18.71 15.04
CA LEU A 557 -14.57 -17.47 15.81
C LEU A 557 -15.26 -16.29 15.04
N ILE A 558 -15.42 -16.33 13.69
CA ILE A 558 -16.05 -15.22 12.92
C ILE A 558 -17.55 -15.25 13.10
N GLY A 559 -18.10 -16.47 13.16
CA GLY A 559 -19.50 -16.66 13.48
C GLY A 559 -19.83 -15.97 14.79
N LEU A 560 -18.88 -15.97 15.74
CA LEU A 560 -19.02 -15.32 17.03
C LEU A 560 -19.05 -13.78 16.92
N PHE A 561 -18.25 -13.17 16.04
CA PHE A 561 -18.28 -11.70 15.82
C PHE A 561 -19.63 -11.15 15.38
N LYS A 562 -20.42 -11.97 14.68
CA LYS A 562 -21.77 -11.64 14.23
C LYS A 562 -22.85 -12.03 15.24
N THR A 563 -22.49 -12.75 16.29
CA THR A 563 -23.44 -13.21 17.29
C THR A 563 -23.82 -12.04 18.19
N ASP A 564 -25.12 -11.80 18.34
CA ASP A 564 -25.59 -10.84 19.33
C ASP A 564 -25.32 -11.39 20.73
N MET A 565 -24.44 -10.73 21.47
CA MET A 565 -24.03 -11.21 22.78
C MET A 565 -25.05 -10.83 23.85
N THR A 566 -26.04 -11.69 24.04
CA THR A 566 -27.03 -11.58 25.12
C THR A 566 -26.44 -12.03 26.46
N ASP A 567 -27.15 -11.77 27.56
CA ASP A 567 -26.78 -12.25 28.90
C ASP A 567 -26.65 -13.79 28.90
N ASP A 568 -27.59 -14.50 28.27
CA ASP A 568 -27.56 -15.96 28.14
C ASP A 568 -26.40 -16.45 27.29
N ALA A 569 -26.12 -15.78 26.17
CA ALA A 569 -24.99 -16.13 25.30
C ALA A 569 -23.66 -15.98 26.05
N LEU A 570 -23.47 -14.88 26.78
CA LEU A 570 -22.26 -14.66 27.57
C LEU A 570 -22.11 -15.74 28.66
N ASN A 571 -23.16 -15.99 29.44
CA ASN A 571 -23.13 -17.02 30.49
C ASN A 571 -22.85 -18.42 29.91
N MET A 572 -23.37 -18.73 28.71
CA MET A 572 -23.09 -19.98 28.01
C MET A 572 -21.60 -20.14 27.69
N TYR A 573 -20.93 -19.13 27.12
CA TYR A 573 -19.49 -19.23 26.79
C TYR A 573 -18.61 -19.40 28.05
N PHE A 574 -19.02 -18.81 29.17
CA PHE A 574 -18.31 -18.92 30.44
C PHE A 574 -18.67 -20.16 31.28
N THR A 575 -19.60 -20.98 30.80
CA THR A 575 -19.94 -22.29 31.39
C THR A 575 -19.68 -23.47 30.44
N LYS A 576 -19.29 -23.18 29.19
CA LYS A 576 -18.92 -24.18 28.19
C LYS A 576 -17.72 -25.00 28.69
N PRO A 577 -17.80 -26.34 28.68
CA PRO A 577 -16.69 -27.19 29.09
C PRO A 577 -15.56 -27.17 28.06
N GLU A 578 -14.33 -27.35 28.55
CA GLU A 578 -13.15 -27.49 27.72
C GLU A 578 -13.20 -28.79 26.91
N SER A 579 -12.76 -28.75 25.66
CA SER A 579 -12.95 -29.88 24.72
C SER A 579 -11.65 -30.56 24.27
N ARG A 580 -10.50 -29.88 24.38
CA ARG A 580 -9.21 -30.33 23.79
C ARG A 580 -8.02 -30.20 24.74
N VAL A 581 -7.89 -29.06 25.42
CA VAL A 581 -6.80 -28.76 26.36
C VAL A 581 -7.42 -28.52 27.74
N ASP A 582 -6.82 -29.10 28.77
CA ASP A 582 -7.22 -28.91 30.18
C ASP A 582 -6.53 -27.64 30.73
N LYS A 583 -6.97 -26.46 30.27
CA LYS A 583 -6.55 -25.15 30.81
C LYS A 583 -7.20 -24.86 32.17
N LYS A 584 -8.18 -25.67 32.60
CA LYS A 584 -8.88 -25.61 33.90
C LYS A 584 -9.58 -24.27 34.12
N LEU A 585 -10.22 -23.79 33.06
CA LEU A 585 -10.87 -22.49 33.07
C LEU A 585 -12.01 -22.46 34.10
N ILE A 586 -12.09 -21.37 34.87
CA ILE A 586 -13.14 -21.20 35.87
C ILE A 586 -14.50 -21.14 35.16
N SER A 587 -15.49 -21.86 35.70
CA SER A 587 -16.89 -21.76 35.27
C SER A 587 -17.59 -20.61 35.98
N ILE A 588 -18.18 -19.68 35.21
CA ILE A 588 -18.83 -18.47 35.75
C ILE A 588 -20.27 -18.40 35.21
N PRO A 589 -21.24 -19.03 35.89
CA PRO A 589 -22.62 -19.10 35.41
C PRO A 589 -23.39 -17.77 35.46
N ASP A 590 -22.94 -16.82 36.28
CA ASP A 590 -23.52 -15.49 36.49
C ASP A 590 -22.68 -14.37 35.85
N MET A 591 -21.91 -14.69 34.81
CA MET A 591 -20.94 -13.81 34.17
C MET A 591 -21.55 -12.45 33.77
N ALA A 592 -22.68 -12.45 33.07
CA ALA A 592 -23.35 -11.23 32.64
C ALA A 592 -23.74 -10.33 33.83
N ALA A 593 -24.21 -10.91 34.93
CA ALA A 593 -24.61 -10.15 36.11
C ALA A 593 -23.41 -9.47 36.77
N ARG A 594 -22.26 -10.16 36.87
CA ARG A 594 -21.01 -9.61 37.42
C ARG A 594 -20.52 -8.43 36.58
N VAL A 595 -20.41 -8.62 35.26
CA VAL A 595 -19.93 -7.59 34.33
C VAL A 595 -20.83 -6.34 34.37
N ARG A 596 -22.16 -6.51 34.38
CA ARG A 596 -23.11 -5.38 34.49
C ARG A 596 -22.93 -4.59 35.80
N ALA A 597 -22.66 -5.27 36.92
CA ALA A 597 -22.45 -4.63 38.20
C ALA A 597 -21.14 -3.82 38.24
N GLU A 598 -20.08 -4.33 37.60
CA GLU A 598 -18.79 -3.64 37.45
C GLU A 598 -18.87 -2.39 36.56
N MET A 599 -19.74 -2.42 35.55
CA MET A 599 -19.95 -1.32 34.62
C MET A 599 -20.80 -0.17 35.16
N TYR A 600 -21.46 -0.36 36.31
CA TYR A 600 -22.34 0.65 36.92
C TYR A 600 -23.36 1.24 35.95
N LEU A 601 -24.13 0.38 35.28
CA LEU A 601 -24.97 0.80 34.16
C LEU A 601 -25.90 1.99 34.48
N LYS A 602 -25.91 2.97 33.58
CA LYS A 602 -26.81 4.12 33.58
C LYS A 602 -27.50 4.22 32.23
N ASN A 603 -28.83 4.17 32.21
CA ASN A 603 -29.63 4.18 30.98
C ASN A 603 -29.24 3.08 29.98
N GLY A 604 -28.81 1.91 30.48
CA GLY A 604 -28.41 0.77 29.64
C GLY A 604 -26.96 0.77 29.19
N TYR A 605 -26.18 1.80 29.49
CA TYR A 605 -24.75 1.91 29.12
C TYR A 605 -23.85 1.92 30.35
N PHE A 606 -22.58 1.55 30.22
CA PHE A 606 -21.61 1.66 31.31
C PHE A 606 -21.41 3.13 31.72
N ASP A 607 -21.16 3.36 33.01
CA ASP A 607 -20.78 4.67 33.53
C ASP A 607 -19.26 4.85 33.36
N PRO A 608 -18.80 5.73 32.45
CA PRO A 608 -17.38 5.86 32.13
C PRO A 608 -16.53 6.40 33.29
N ASP A 609 -17.15 7.05 34.28
CA ASP A 609 -16.44 7.57 35.45
C ASP A 609 -16.27 6.52 36.55
N ARG A 610 -17.07 5.45 36.53
CA ARG A 610 -17.09 4.41 37.55
C ARG A 610 -16.59 3.06 37.06
N TYR A 611 -16.78 2.75 35.78
CA TYR A 611 -16.22 1.55 35.16
C TYR A 611 -14.71 1.72 35.00
N ALA A 612 -13.95 1.08 35.88
CA ALA A 612 -12.51 1.29 36.03
C ALA A 612 -11.72 1.07 34.74
N VAL A 613 -12.09 0.05 33.96
CA VAL A 613 -11.43 -0.31 32.69
C VAL A 613 -11.58 0.83 31.68
N ALA A 614 -12.80 1.29 31.41
CA ALA A 614 -13.05 2.39 30.47
C ALA A 614 -12.42 3.72 30.94
N ARG A 615 -12.53 4.05 32.24
CA ARG A 615 -11.91 5.27 32.80
C ARG A 615 -10.40 5.28 32.60
N ASN A 616 -9.75 4.17 32.90
CA ASN A 616 -8.30 4.06 32.81
C ASN A 616 -7.82 4.03 31.37
N ALA A 617 -8.56 3.37 30.46
CA ALA A 617 -8.33 3.40 29.02
C ALA A 617 -8.35 4.84 28.48
N VAL A 618 -9.40 5.61 28.77
CA VAL A 618 -9.49 7.04 28.39
C VAL A 618 -8.36 7.85 29.00
N THR A 619 -8.03 7.62 30.27
CA THR A 619 -6.95 8.33 30.94
C THR A 619 -5.60 8.07 30.26
N LEU A 620 -5.25 6.82 30.00
CA LEU A 620 -3.98 6.48 29.35
C LEU A 620 -3.94 6.93 27.88
N ALA A 621 -5.06 6.82 27.16
CA ALA A 621 -5.18 7.33 25.79
C ALA A 621 -4.90 8.84 25.74
N LYS A 622 -5.46 9.63 26.67
CA LYS A 622 -5.12 11.06 26.81
C LYS A 622 -3.63 11.27 27.08
N LEU A 623 -3.05 10.53 28.02
CA LEU A 623 -1.63 10.65 28.37
C LEU A 623 -0.70 10.27 27.21
N ALA A 624 -1.16 9.42 26.28
CA ALA A 624 -0.41 9.06 25.08
C ALA A 624 -0.22 10.23 24.10
N LEU A 625 -0.95 11.35 24.25
CA LEU A 625 -0.79 12.56 23.43
C LEU A 625 0.35 13.46 23.94
N LEU A 626 0.84 13.23 25.16
CA LEU A 626 1.85 14.08 25.77
C LEU A 626 3.24 13.75 25.22
N ASP A 627 3.99 14.80 24.92
CA ASP A 627 5.43 14.73 24.73
C ASP A 627 6.16 14.80 26.07
N LYS A 628 7.50 14.82 26.01
CA LYS A 628 8.36 14.96 27.19
C LYS A 628 8.03 16.19 28.05
N ALA A 629 7.63 17.32 27.45
CA ALA A 629 7.27 18.52 28.21
C ALA A 629 5.92 18.37 28.92
N GLY A 630 4.93 17.76 28.26
CA GLY A 630 3.65 17.39 28.86
C GLY A 630 3.82 16.42 30.04
N LEU A 631 4.65 15.38 29.87
CA LEU A 631 4.94 14.38 30.91
C LEU A 631 5.72 14.97 32.09
N THR A 632 6.64 15.89 31.83
CA THR A 632 7.35 16.64 32.89
C THR A 632 6.36 17.45 33.74
N ARG A 633 5.43 18.17 33.10
CA ARG A 633 4.38 18.90 33.82
C ARG A 633 3.44 17.98 34.60
N LEU A 634 3.10 16.82 34.06
CA LEU A 634 2.33 15.81 34.81
C LEU A 634 3.08 15.38 36.08
N ALA A 635 4.39 15.11 36.00
CA ALA A 635 5.21 14.77 37.15
C ALA A 635 5.22 15.89 38.21
N GLU A 636 5.39 17.15 37.79
CA GLU A 636 5.33 18.31 38.67
C GLU A 636 3.97 18.42 39.39
N GLN A 637 2.87 18.25 38.65
CA GLN A 637 1.52 18.28 39.21
C GLN A 637 1.24 17.10 40.16
N ALA A 638 1.97 16.00 40.00
CA ALA A 638 1.96 14.85 40.91
C ALA A 638 2.86 15.04 42.14
N GLY A 639 3.58 16.16 42.25
CA GLY A 639 4.53 16.39 43.33
C GLY A 639 5.79 15.52 43.20
N VAL A 640 6.10 15.05 42.00
CA VAL A 640 7.32 14.31 41.66
C VAL A 640 8.27 15.29 40.95
N GLY A 641 9.56 15.25 41.26
CA GLY A 641 10.54 16.19 40.69
C GLY A 641 10.51 16.23 39.16
N ALA A 642 10.45 17.45 38.59
CA ALA A 642 10.13 17.76 37.19
C ALA A 642 10.78 16.84 36.13
N ASN A 643 12.06 16.53 36.27
CA ASN A 643 12.83 15.84 35.22
C ASN A 643 13.12 14.36 35.50
N ALA A 644 12.89 13.85 36.71
CA ALA A 644 13.44 12.54 37.09
C ALA A 644 12.72 11.33 36.46
N PRO A 645 11.37 11.22 36.46
CA PRO A 645 10.72 9.96 36.10
C PRO A 645 10.68 9.71 34.59
N PHE A 646 10.40 10.75 33.79
CA PHE A 646 10.16 10.64 32.34
C PHE A 646 11.36 11.04 31.47
N ALA A 647 12.55 11.28 32.04
CA ALA A 647 13.73 11.71 31.27
C ALA A 647 14.07 10.80 30.07
N ALA A 648 13.79 9.50 30.21
CA ALA A 648 14.15 8.46 29.26
C ALA A 648 13.04 8.09 28.27
N THR A 649 11.91 8.80 28.26
CA THR A 649 10.83 8.55 27.28
C THR A 649 10.31 9.84 26.66
N ASP A 650 9.97 9.76 25.38
CA ASP A 650 9.27 10.82 24.66
C ASP A 650 7.75 10.59 24.62
N ASN A 651 7.29 9.38 24.98
CA ASN A 651 5.88 9.01 25.03
C ASN A 651 5.62 7.95 26.11
N VAL A 652 4.54 8.07 26.88
CA VAL A 652 4.28 7.18 28.02
C VAL A 652 3.83 5.76 27.63
N VAL A 653 3.36 5.56 26.40
CA VAL A 653 2.85 4.27 25.90
C VAL A 653 3.85 3.59 24.97
N ALA A 654 4.43 4.34 24.01
CA ALA A 654 5.21 3.76 22.91
C ALA A 654 6.39 2.88 23.37
N GLY A 655 7.01 3.19 24.50
CA GLY A 655 8.12 2.41 25.06
C GLY A 655 7.76 1.50 26.24
N ALA A 656 6.49 1.38 26.61
CA ALA A 656 6.09 0.78 27.89
C ALA A 656 5.77 -0.73 27.81
N PHE A 657 5.22 -1.20 26.70
CA PHE A 657 4.59 -2.53 26.60
C PHE A 657 5.20 -3.37 25.48
N ALA A 658 5.74 -4.54 25.83
CA ALA A 658 6.26 -5.51 24.86
C ALA A 658 5.13 -6.31 24.19
N SER A 659 4.00 -6.44 24.89
CA SER A 659 2.77 -7.05 24.41
C SER A 659 1.59 -6.30 25.00
N ILE A 660 0.55 -6.08 24.21
CA ILE A 660 -0.73 -5.54 24.69
C ILE A 660 -1.76 -6.64 24.97
N ASP A 661 -1.56 -7.87 24.52
CA ASP A 661 -2.41 -9.02 24.89
C ASP A 661 -2.33 -9.39 26.37
N GLY A 662 -1.22 -9.07 27.02
CA GLY A 662 -0.92 -9.51 28.39
C GLY A 662 -1.90 -9.03 29.46
N ASN A 663 -1.79 -9.59 30.67
CA ASN A 663 -2.44 -9.01 31.86
C ASN A 663 -1.42 -8.18 32.65
N HIS A 664 -1.88 -7.07 33.25
CA HIS A 664 -1.09 -6.17 34.09
C HIS A 664 0.24 -5.75 33.43
N GLN A 665 0.19 -5.33 32.18
CA GLN A 665 1.35 -5.02 31.32
C GLN A 665 2.25 -3.92 31.90
N TRP A 666 1.74 -3.13 32.86
CA TRP A 666 2.54 -2.18 33.63
C TRP A 666 3.51 -2.83 34.65
N MET A 667 3.34 -4.11 34.96
CA MET A 667 4.17 -4.87 35.90
C MET A 667 5.27 -5.62 35.15
N ALA A 668 6.51 -5.55 35.68
CA ALA A 668 7.61 -6.35 35.15
C ALA A 668 7.35 -7.86 35.28
N LEU A 669 6.71 -8.28 36.36
CA LEU A 669 6.23 -9.64 36.55
C LEU A 669 4.72 -9.58 36.84
N PRO A 670 3.87 -9.89 35.86
CA PRO A 670 2.42 -9.84 36.05
C PRO A 670 1.94 -10.94 37.02
N PRO A 671 0.82 -10.74 37.73
CA PRO A 671 0.30 -11.76 38.62
C PRO A 671 -0.14 -12.99 37.82
N LYS A 672 -0.11 -14.13 38.48
CA LYS A 672 -0.62 -15.38 37.92
C LYS A 672 -2.12 -15.26 37.68
N ARG A 673 -2.61 -15.85 36.61
CA ARG A 673 -4.02 -15.72 36.19
C ARG A 673 -4.93 -16.65 36.98
N PRO A 674 -6.21 -16.30 37.16
CA PRO A 674 -7.18 -17.13 37.86
C PRO A 674 -7.71 -18.23 36.93
N ASN A 675 -6.91 -19.26 36.68
CA ASN A 675 -7.24 -20.33 35.73
C ASN A 675 -7.35 -21.71 36.40
N TYR A 676 -7.92 -21.80 37.60
CA TYR A 676 -7.80 -23.04 38.36
C TYR A 676 -8.99 -23.40 39.26
N GLU A 677 -9.66 -24.52 38.94
CA GLU A 677 -10.47 -25.31 39.89
C GLU A 677 -9.60 -26.42 40.53
N GLY A 678 -9.33 -26.36 41.86
CA GLY A 678 -8.82 -27.52 42.64
C GLY A 678 -7.34 -27.57 43.12
N GLY A 679 -6.62 -26.45 43.26
CA GLY A 679 -5.31 -26.38 43.95
C GLY A 679 -3.98 -26.82 43.27
N ALA A 680 -3.76 -26.74 41.96
CA ALA A 680 -2.39 -26.79 41.39
C ALA A 680 -1.83 -25.38 41.13
N SER A 681 -0.50 -25.27 41.02
CA SER A 681 0.20 -23.99 41.01
C SER A 681 -0.22 -23.12 39.82
N TYR A 682 -0.89 -22.01 40.11
CA TYR A 682 -1.08 -20.91 39.16
C TYR A 682 0.21 -20.64 38.38
N LYS A 683 0.19 -20.78 37.05
CA LYS A 683 1.40 -20.66 36.23
C LYS A 683 1.82 -19.19 36.17
N GLN A 684 3.10 -18.93 36.37
CA GLN A 684 3.66 -17.59 36.23
C GLN A 684 3.71 -17.21 34.74
N PRO A 685 2.96 -16.19 34.29
CA PRO A 685 3.09 -15.67 32.93
C PRO A 685 4.46 -15.00 32.70
N PRO A 686 4.92 -14.92 31.43
CA PRO A 686 6.07 -14.10 31.07
C PRO A 686 5.80 -12.60 31.33
N SER A 687 6.83 -11.78 31.21
CA SER A 687 6.66 -10.33 31.24
C SER A 687 6.01 -9.82 29.95
N TYR A 688 5.07 -8.88 30.10
CA TYR A 688 4.48 -8.12 28.99
C TYR A 688 4.97 -6.67 28.95
N ALA A 689 5.75 -6.26 29.96
CA ALA A 689 6.36 -4.95 29.99
C ALA A 689 7.57 -4.91 29.03
N ALA A 690 7.73 -3.78 28.33
CA ALA A 690 8.97 -3.51 27.61
C ALA A 690 10.13 -3.29 28.60
N PRO A 691 11.40 -3.38 28.17
CA PRO A 691 12.54 -3.17 29.05
C PRO A 691 12.54 -1.82 29.80
N ALA A 692 11.99 -0.76 29.20
CA ALA A 692 11.86 0.54 29.85
C ALA A 692 10.76 0.56 30.95
N GLY A 693 9.80 -0.37 30.85
CA GLY A 693 8.64 -0.53 31.71
C GLY A 693 7.66 0.64 31.65
N PHE A 694 6.54 0.49 32.35
CA PHE A 694 5.58 1.58 32.51
C PHE A 694 6.05 2.51 33.64
N ILE A 695 6.57 3.68 33.27
CA ILE A 695 7.18 4.63 34.21
C ILE A 695 6.26 4.98 35.40
N PRO A 696 4.94 5.24 35.21
CA PRO A 696 4.05 5.49 36.34
C PRO A 696 4.04 4.36 37.38
N TRP A 697 4.36 3.11 37.02
CA TRP A 697 4.37 1.96 37.93
C TRP A 697 5.68 1.78 38.72
N ARG A 698 6.74 2.55 38.44
CA ARG A 698 8.01 2.46 39.17
C ARG A 698 7.80 2.76 40.66
N SER A 699 8.49 2.02 41.53
CA SER A 699 8.20 2.00 42.98
C SER A 699 8.32 3.37 43.66
N ASP A 700 9.23 4.21 43.19
CA ASP A 700 9.51 5.55 43.70
C ASP A 700 8.41 6.58 43.36
N VAL A 701 7.63 6.34 42.30
CA VAL A 701 6.59 7.26 41.81
C VAL A 701 5.19 6.65 41.73
N ARG A 702 5.05 5.34 41.99
CA ARG A 702 3.79 4.58 41.83
C ARG A 702 2.60 5.19 42.55
N SER A 703 2.81 5.66 43.77
CA SER A 703 1.73 6.27 44.57
C SER A 703 1.32 7.64 44.02
N SER A 704 2.29 8.46 43.59
CA SER A 704 2.05 9.82 43.11
C SER A 704 1.56 9.87 41.67
N LEU A 705 1.92 8.88 40.83
CA LEU A 705 1.52 8.80 39.43
C LEU A 705 0.46 7.71 39.21
N PHE A 706 0.83 6.43 39.21
CA PHE A 706 -0.10 5.37 38.80
C PHE A 706 -1.37 5.32 39.65
N ARG A 707 -1.24 5.25 40.98
CA ARG A 707 -2.40 5.16 41.88
C ARG A 707 -3.20 6.46 41.98
N ALA A 708 -2.58 7.58 41.61
CA ALA A 708 -3.24 8.87 41.56
C ALA A 708 -4.08 9.05 40.28
N LEU A 709 -3.63 8.46 39.18
CA LEU A 709 -4.27 8.54 37.86
C LEU A 709 -5.36 7.46 37.70
N PHE A 710 -5.00 6.21 37.96
CA PHE A 710 -5.82 5.05 37.63
C PHE A 710 -6.66 4.57 38.81
N THR A 711 -7.86 4.06 38.54
CA THR A 711 -8.79 3.54 39.54
C THR A 711 -8.95 2.03 39.41
N GLY A 712 -9.31 1.35 40.49
CA GLY A 712 -9.67 -0.06 40.46
C GLY A 712 -10.45 -0.47 41.72
N PRO A 713 -10.56 -1.79 42.00
CA PRO A 713 -10.06 -2.92 41.22
C PRO A 713 -10.62 -2.93 39.78
N LEU A 714 -9.90 -3.54 38.83
CA LEU A 714 -10.37 -3.60 37.43
C LEU A 714 -11.51 -4.62 37.25
N SER A 715 -11.39 -5.77 37.89
CA SER A 715 -12.26 -6.94 37.78
C SER A 715 -12.83 -7.37 39.14
N PRO A 716 -13.52 -6.47 39.89
CA PRO A 716 -13.98 -6.81 41.23
C PRO A 716 -14.96 -8.00 41.26
N GLY A 717 -15.66 -8.34 40.17
CA GLY A 717 -16.51 -9.53 40.07
C GLY A 717 -15.75 -10.85 40.19
N ILE A 718 -14.44 -10.87 39.98
CA ILE A 718 -13.58 -12.01 40.30
C ILE A 718 -12.74 -11.75 41.55
N ASP A 719 -12.06 -10.60 41.58
CA ASP A 719 -10.98 -10.38 42.53
C ASP A 719 -11.45 -9.86 43.89
N ALA A 720 -12.57 -9.15 43.91
CA ALA A 720 -13.16 -8.54 45.10
C ALA A 720 -14.71 -8.55 45.08
N PRO A 721 -15.36 -9.72 44.89
CA PRO A 721 -16.77 -9.78 44.48
C PRO A 721 -17.75 -9.28 45.54
N ALA A 722 -17.34 -9.30 46.81
CA ALA A 722 -18.10 -8.70 47.90
C ALA A 722 -18.35 -7.18 47.71
N LEU A 723 -17.48 -6.46 46.98
CA LEU A 723 -17.65 -5.03 46.70
C LEU A 723 -18.85 -4.72 45.81
N ILE A 724 -19.29 -5.71 45.04
CA ILE A 724 -20.40 -5.58 44.10
C ILE A 724 -21.51 -6.60 44.39
N GLY A 725 -21.51 -7.20 45.58
CA GLY A 725 -22.60 -8.07 46.06
C GLY A 725 -22.58 -9.51 45.53
N PHE A 726 -21.44 -10.01 45.05
CA PHE A 726 -21.31 -11.38 44.53
C PHE A 726 -20.48 -12.29 45.45
N PRO A 727 -20.69 -13.62 45.40
CA PRO A 727 -19.86 -14.58 46.10
C PRO A 727 -18.46 -14.68 45.48
N ALA A 728 -17.49 -15.10 46.31
CA ALA A 728 -16.12 -15.38 45.89
C ALA A 728 -16.08 -16.54 44.88
N LEU A 729 -15.39 -16.32 43.75
CA LEU A 729 -15.08 -17.36 42.77
C LEU A 729 -13.70 -17.98 43.02
N LEU A 730 -12.74 -17.16 43.45
CA LEU A 730 -11.35 -17.60 43.62
C LEU A 730 -11.08 -18.19 45.02
N PRO A 731 -10.38 -19.33 45.11
CA PRO A 731 -10.04 -19.96 46.39
C PRO A 731 -9.11 -19.06 47.21
N ASN A 732 -9.21 -19.13 48.53
CA ASN A 732 -8.54 -18.20 49.47
C ASN A 732 -7.00 -18.09 49.28
N ASP A 733 -6.37 -19.10 48.67
CA ASP A 733 -4.94 -19.17 48.39
C ASP A 733 -4.51 -18.47 47.08
N TYR A 734 -5.44 -17.97 46.26
CA TYR A 734 -5.10 -17.13 45.10
C TYR A 734 -4.29 -15.90 45.54
N PRO A 735 -3.08 -15.68 45.01
CA PRO A 735 -2.10 -14.82 45.68
C PRO A 735 -2.31 -13.32 45.41
N TYR A 736 -2.90 -12.93 44.28
CA TYR A 736 -3.10 -11.53 43.91
C TYR A 736 -4.50 -11.04 44.31
N ARG A 737 -4.59 -10.24 45.38
CA ARG A 737 -5.88 -9.85 46.00
C ARG A 737 -6.06 -8.34 46.08
N PRO A 738 -6.60 -7.67 45.03
CA PRO A 738 -6.97 -6.27 45.10
C PRO A 738 -8.21 -6.04 45.99
N CYS A 739 -8.35 -4.83 46.51
CA CYS A 739 -9.51 -4.38 47.29
C CYS A 739 -9.67 -2.85 47.17
N VAL A 740 -10.75 -2.26 47.72
CA VAL A 740 -10.99 -0.81 47.64
C VAL A 740 -9.82 0.02 48.18
N GLY A 741 -9.23 -0.39 49.31
CA GLY A 741 -8.09 0.32 49.91
C GLY A 741 -6.76 0.11 49.18
N ARG A 742 -6.67 -0.93 48.33
CA ARG A 742 -5.48 -1.26 47.55
C ARG A 742 -5.88 -1.91 46.23
N PRO A 743 -6.40 -1.12 45.27
CA PRO A 743 -6.97 -1.66 44.03
C PRO A 743 -5.91 -2.20 43.07
N PHE A 744 -4.66 -1.77 43.25
CA PHE A 744 -3.50 -2.23 42.51
C PHE A 744 -2.40 -2.68 43.50
N PRO A 745 -2.47 -3.95 43.96
CA PRO A 745 -1.40 -4.59 44.69
C PRO A 745 -0.07 -4.47 43.93
N SER A 746 1.03 -4.28 44.68
CA SER A 746 2.35 -4.04 44.09
C SER A 746 2.92 -5.25 43.36
N ASP A 747 2.56 -6.43 43.85
CA ASP A 747 2.91 -7.76 43.38
C ASP A 747 2.02 -8.79 44.11
N GLU A 748 2.24 -10.07 43.87
CA GLU A 748 1.50 -11.17 44.50
C GLU A 748 1.76 -11.34 46.02
N ASN A 749 2.77 -10.66 46.56
CA ASN A 749 3.12 -10.66 47.98
C ASN A 749 2.56 -9.43 48.73
N ASP A 750 1.92 -8.48 48.04
CA ASP A 750 1.29 -7.32 48.67
C ASP A 750 0.03 -7.75 49.46
N ARG A 751 0.22 -8.00 50.77
CA ARG A 751 -0.83 -8.44 51.70
C ARG A 751 -1.65 -7.29 52.31
N THR A 752 -1.55 -6.06 51.80
CA THR A 752 -2.24 -4.88 52.37
C THR A 752 -3.74 -5.12 52.55
N CYS A 753 -4.41 -5.75 51.56
CA CYS A 753 -5.84 -6.04 51.64
C CYS A 753 -6.20 -7.06 52.74
N ALA A 754 -5.38 -8.08 52.93
CA ALA A 754 -5.59 -9.07 53.99
C ALA A 754 -5.48 -8.41 55.38
N TYR A 755 -4.50 -7.53 55.57
CA TYR A 755 -4.37 -6.79 56.83
C TYR A 755 -5.55 -5.86 57.10
N LEU A 756 -6.05 -5.16 56.06
CA LEU A 756 -7.21 -4.26 56.19
C LEU A 756 -8.49 -5.01 56.62
N GLN A 757 -8.65 -6.28 56.24
CA GLN A 757 -9.79 -7.10 56.64
C GLN A 757 -9.73 -7.55 58.11
N VAL A 758 -8.52 -7.80 58.65
CA VAL A 758 -8.34 -8.32 60.02
C VAL A 758 -8.19 -7.20 61.06
N MET A 759 -7.73 -6.01 60.64
CA MET A 759 -7.51 -4.85 61.51
C MET A 759 -8.71 -4.49 62.42
N PRO A 760 -9.97 -4.44 61.94
CA PRO A 760 -11.11 -4.16 62.81
C PRO A 760 -11.30 -5.18 63.93
N SER A 761 -11.10 -6.47 63.64
CA SER A 761 -11.19 -7.55 64.63
C SER A 761 -10.02 -7.52 65.61
N LEU A 762 -8.82 -7.19 65.14
CA LEU A 762 -7.65 -6.98 66.00
C LEU A 762 -7.84 -5.78 66.94
N MET A 763 -8.38 -4.66 66.46
CA MET A 763 -8.69 -3.49 67.30
C MET A 763 -9.74 -3.83 68.35
N GLN A 764 -10.81 -4.54 67.99
CA GLN A 764 -11.80 -5.04 68.96
C GLN A 764 -11.20 -5.98 70.01
N LEU A 765 -10.29 -6.88 69.62
CA LEU A 765 -9.62 -7.79 70.55
C LEU A 765 -8.61 -7.08 71.47
N LEU A 766 -7.99 -6.00 70.98
CA LEU A 766 -7.01 -5.19 71.74
C LEU A 766 -7.66 -4.11 72.60
N GLY A 767 -8.99 -3.99 72.59
CA GLY A 767 -9.73 -2.97 73.36
C GLY A 767 -9.42 -1.53 72.93
N MET A 768 -9.03 -1.33 71.67
CA MET A 768 -8.75 -0.03 71.05
C MET A 768 -9.95 0.49 70.28
#